data_AF-A0A7Z3H4R4-F1
#
_entry.id   AF-A0A7Z3H4R4-F1
#
_cell.length_a   1.000
_cell.length_b   1.000
_cell.length_c   1.000
_cell.angle_alpha   90.00
_cell.angle_beta   90.00
_cell.angle_gamma   90.00
#
_symmetry.space_group_name_H-M   'P 1'
#
loop_
_entity.id
_entity.type
_entity.pdbx_description
1 polymer ?
#
loop_
_entity_poly.entity_id
_entity_poly.type
_entity_poly.pdbx_seq_one_letter_code
_entity_poly.pdbx_strand_id
1 'polypeptide(L)'
;MVDQTSQFYAILTNVGAAKQANADALGIAWKITQMGVGDANGSDPTPNATQISLINEWRRAPLNQLKVDDKNSAIIIAEQVIPADVGGKWIREIALYDADGDMVAVANCAPTYKPLLSQGSGRTQVVRMNLVVSSASNVQLKIDPAVVLATREWVTEELARQDFKHSVLAATTANIALTGLQTVDGVALTTGARVLVKNQTAAKDNGLYLVAGGAWTRCSDADSGAKVTPGMLVLVERGMVNGDSAWQLVTDAPITLGVTALAYEMAFGRTGVASGTYRSVTVDTYGRVIAATNPTTVAGYGLTDVYTKTQIDQSLALKAPLASPVLTGVPTAPTPAAGTNTTQLATAAFVQAAIASLVASSPAALDTLNELAAALGNDPNFATTMTNALALKAPLASPTFTGAPKAQTPAISDNGTSLATTAFVRALMARYGLGTTAYFFAGNIDQIKETGIYSTYASTTGTLPKNPTTGADIIGGMVLHVERDGTNSAFQLWESISSGVAAPGGGVMGLSFRRSRLGSGTWTDWVMAWDALNTPKQANAIDDTAGAMLTVGAFGLGAATADTPLITDFSLDLRPGFYRAFTSGSPQASIGCPPDTGNTSMSVLVGGGYITSGYKTFLAILNAYAATRVFVGVKVTAGEQPMWTEITQVSQLPFRGVQSYKTAGVSTWTVPAGVRKVWVTVTGAGGGGGCSDPATNLGSAGGGGGGISQRLVDLTGVTSVSVTVGAGGAGATAISTAGGSGGTSSFGAYLSATGGVGGGGNSTVGNAPGNSGRGNGGDYNSALGVGAPNYGMNGGSGGGPGPRATQSAVAGNMALDSGGGGSGAYPGQPGGSGAAGCVIIQW
;
A
#
# COMPACT_ATOMS: atom_id res chain seq x y z
N MET A 1 74.48 -1.68 41.09
CA MET A 1 73.54 -1.53 42.22
C MET A 1 74.09 -0.45 43.12
N VAL A 2 73.23 0.39 43.70
CA VAL A 2 73.60 1.25 44.82
C VAL A 2 73.24 0.48 46.08
N ASP A 3 74.21 0.26 46.95
CA ASP A 3 74.03 -0.33 48.28
C ASP A 3 74.46 0.67 49.36
N GLN A 4 74.19 0.36 50.62
CA GLN A 4 74.58 1.22 51.76
C GLN A 4 76.11 1.23 52.01
N THR A 5 76.90 0.48 51.24
CA THR A 5 78.37 0.48 51.32
C THR A 5 79.04 1.25 50.17
N SER A 6 78.24 1.83 49.28
CA SER A 6 78.70 2.67 48.17
C SER A 6 79.18 4.04 48.69
N GLN A 7 80.26 4.58 48.14
CA GLN A 7 80.83 5.88 48.57
C GLN A 7 79.83 7.04 48.49
N PHE A 8 78.91 6.97 47.52
CA PHE A 8 77.78 7.88 47.38
C PHE A 8 76.50 7.07 47.43
N TYR A 9 75.60 7.42 48.36
CA TYR A 9 74.39 6.67 48.65
C TYR A 9 73.26 7.58 49.13
N ALA A 10 72.04 7.04 49.10
CA ALA A 10 70.83 7.69 49.57
C ALA A 10 70.22 6.92 50.73
N ILE A 11 69.72 7.63 51.74
CA ILE A 11 68.94 7.04 52.84
C ILE A 11 67.65 7.82 53.07
N LEU A 12 66.66 7.13 53.63
CA LEU A 12 65.50 7.77 54.24
C LEU A 12 65.92 8.51 55.51
N THR A 13 65.29 9.66 55.77
CA THR A 13 65.31 10.27 57.11
C THR A 13 64.35 9.50 58.03
N ASN A 14 64.45 9.71 59.34
CA ASN A 14 63.49 9.14 60.31
C ASN A 14 62.05 9.57 59.98
N VAL A 15 61.86 10.79 59.45
CA VAL A 15 60.56 11.31 59.00
C VAL A 15 60.09 10.57 57.74
N GLY A 16 60.97 10.39 56.75
CA GLY A 16 60.66 9.66 55.52
C GLY A 16 60.34 8.19 55.76
N ALA A 17 61.10 7.51 56.63
CA ALA A 17 60.83 6.12 57.00
C ALA A 17 59.46 5.96 57.70
N ALA A 18 59.11 6.88 58.61
CA ALA A 18 57.80 6.89 59.26
C ALA A 18 56.66 7.16 58.28
N LYS A 19 56.83 8.11 57.35
CA LYS A 19 55.83 8.42 56.32
C LYS A 19 55.67 7.30 55.30
N GLN A 20 56.75 6.64 54.87
CA GLN A 20 56.69 5.47 54.01
C GLN A 20 55.90 4.33 54.68
N ALA A 21 56.24 4.00 55.93
CA ALA A 21 55.54 2.95 56.68
C ALA A 21 54.05 3.26 56.88
N ASN A 22 53.68 4.53 57.11
CA ASN A 22 52.29 4.96 57.20
C ASN A 22 51.56 4.88 55.85
N ALA A 23 52.22 5.24 54.75
CA ALA A 23 51.68 5.13 53.40
C ALA A 23 51.45 3.66 52.99
N ASP A 24 52.40 2.77 53.30
CA ASP A 24 52.26 1.33 53.12
C ASP A 24 51.12 0.75 53.98
N ALA A 25 51.02 1.14 55.26
CA ALA A 25 50.00 0.63 56.19
C ALA A 25 48.55 1.09 55.88
N LEU A 26 48.37 2.31 55.38
CA LEU A 26 47.05 2.89 55.08
C LEU A 26 46.64 2.77 53.61
N GLY A 27 47.51 2.28 52.71
CA GLY A 27 47.23 2.22 51.27
C GLY A 27 47.16 3.59 50.59
N ILE A 28 47.71 4.64 51.21
CA ILE A 28 47.62 6.03 50.73
C ILE A 28 48.84 6.42 49.90
N ALA A 29 48.62 7.25 48.88
CA ALA A 29 49.67 7.62 47.95
C ALA A 29 50.69 8.60 48.57
N TRP A 30 51.94 8.18 48.74
CA TRP A 30 53.04 9.03 49.22
C TRP A 30 53.58 9.90 48.09
N LYS A 31 53.57 11.22 48.28
CA LYS A 31 53.85 12.20 47.22
C LYS A 31 55.18 12.89 47.44
N ILE A 32 56.25 12.41 46.81
CA ILE A 32 57.54 13.12 46.76
C ILE A 32 57.43 14.20 45.67
N THR A 33 57.61 15.47 46.00
CA THR A 33 57.26 16.60 45.10
C THR A 33 58.46 17.42 44.64
N GLN A 34 59.49 17.56 45.48
CA GLN A 34 60.61 18.46 45.26
C GLN A 34 61.96 17.79 45.57
N MET A 35 63.01 18.28 44.92
CA MET A 35 64.41 17.96 45.24
C MET A 35 65.15 19.24 45.63
N GLY A 36 65.90 19.18 46.73
CA GLY A 36 66.85 20.21 47.14
C GLY A 36 68.28 19.80 46.80
N VAL A 37 69.13 20.78 46.48
CA VAL A 37 70.56 20.61 46.29
C VAL A 37 71.33 21.69 47.06
N GLY A 38 72.45 21.29 47.64
CA GLY A 38 73.30 22.15 48.47
C GLY A 38 74.79 21.98 48.18
N ASP A 39 75.58 22.94 48.65
CA ASP A 39 77.05 22.92 48.58
C ASP A 39 77.72 22.48 49.88
N ALA A 40 76.92 22.18 50.92
CA ALA A 40 77.35 21.75 52.25
C ALA A 40 78.44 22.64 52.89
N ASN A 41 78.42 23.94 52.61
CA ASN A 41 79.45 24.91 53.03
C ASN A 41 80.88 24.50 52.62
N GLY A 42 81.01 23.75 51.51
CA GLY A 42 82.29 23.26 50.99
C GLY A 42 82.81 21.96 51.62
N SER A 43 82.08 21.39 52.59
CA SER A 43 82.38 20.06 53.15
C SER A 43 81.79 18.91 52.32
N ASP A 44 82.25 17.68 52.55
CA ASP A 44 81.69 16.46 51.94
C ASP A 44 80.84 15.70 52.96
N PRO A 45 79.52 15.94 53.02
CA PRO A 45 78.68 15.39 54.09
C PRO A 45 78.40 13.90 53.90
N THR A 46 78.28 13.21 55.03
CA THR A 46 77.76 11.82 55.08
C THR A 46 76.27 11.86 55.41
N PRO A 47 75.39 11.20 54.64
CA PRO A 47 73.94 11.19 54.90
C PRO A 47 73.62 10.61 56.28
N ASN A 48 72.80 11.31 57.06
CA ASN A 48 72.35 10.91 58.40
C ASN A 48 70.82 10.95 58.51
N ALA A 49 70.22 9.85 58.99
CA ALA A 49 68.77 9.69 59.11
C ALA A 49 68.09 10.70 60.06
N THR A 50 68.84 11.32 60.98
CA THR A 50 68.29 12.37 61.87
C THR A 50 68.22 13.76 61.24
N GLN A 51 68.69 13.94 60.00
CA GLN A 51 68.63 15.24 59.33
C GLN A 51 67.18 15.61 58.97
N ILE A 52 66.82 16.88 59.18
CA ILE A 52 65.54 17.48 58.77
C ILE A 52 65.70 18.58 57.70
N SER A 53 66.95 18.97 57.41
CA SER A 53 67.32 19.89 56.33
C SER A 53 68.72 19.55 55.79
N LEU A 54 69.03 20.09 54.61
CA LEU A 54 70.39 20.16 54.08
C LEU A 54 71.24 21.16 54.90
N ILE A 55 72.57 21.06 54.80
CA ILE A 55 73.54 21.89 55.53
C ILE A 55 73.61 23.30 54.93
N ASN A 56 73.61 23.42 53.61
CA ASN A 56 73.52 24.69 52.88
C ASN A 56 72.80 24.49 51.54
N GLU A 57 71.47 24.37 51.59
CA GLU A 57 70.61 24.34 50.40
C GLU A 57 70.73 25.64 49.62
N TRP A 58 71.00 25.55 48.30
CA TRP A 58 71.01 26.72 47.43
C TRP A 58 69.95 26.68 46.32
N ARG A 59 69.34 25.53 46.08
CA ARG A 59 68.20 25.38 45.16
C ARG A 59 67.27 24.28 45.66
N ARG A 60 65.97 24.58 45.63
CA ARG A 60 64.87 23.61 45.69
C ARG A 60 63.95 23.86 44.50
N ALA A 61 63.52 22.79 43.85
CA ALA A 61 62.57 22.88 42.74
C ALA A 61 61.76 21.56 42.63
N PRO A 62 60.62 21.57 41.93
CA PRO A 62 59.85 20.35 41.65
C PRO A 62 60.69 19.27 40.96
N LEU A 63 60.30 18.02 41.16
CA LEU A 63 60.83 16.89 40.38
C LEU A 63 60.33 16.94 38.93
N ASN A 64 61.24 16.64 37.99
CA ASN A 64 60.94 16.42 36.58
C ASN A 64 60.45 14.99 36.33
N GLN A 65 61.08 14.01 36.99
CA GLN A 65 60.70 12.60 36.95
C GLN A 65 60.81 11.97 38.34
N LEU A 66 59.83 11.15 38.68
CA LEU A 66 59.83 10.22 39.80
C LEU A 66 59.26 8.90 39.30
N LYS A 67 60.09 7.85 39.25
CA LYS A 67 59.70 6.49 38.81
C LYS A 67 60.28 5.40 39.71
N VAL A 68 59.74 4.20 39.61
CA VAL A 68 60.39 2.97 40.13
C VAL A 68 61.37 2.45 39.07
N ASP A 69 62.44 1.76 39.49
CA ASP A 69 63.37 1.10 38.57
C ASP A 69 62.75 -0.18 37.98
N ASP A 70 62.81 -0.30 36.65
CA ASP A 70 62.16 -1.37 35.89
C ASP A 70 62.77 -2.77 36.14
N LYS A 71 63.94 -2.84 36.79
CA LYS A 71 64.65 -4.09 37.15
C LYS A 71 64.64 -4.37 38.64
N ASN A 72 64.32 -3.40 39.50
CA ASN A 72 64.19 -3.57 40.94
C ASN A 72 63.14 -2.65 41.54
N SER A 73 61.99 -3.21 41.90
CA SER A 73 60.86 -2.48 42.48
C SER A 73 61.13 -1.85 43.86
N ALA A 74 62.25 -2.20 44.51
CA ALA A 74 62.70 -1.56 45.75
C ALA A 74 63.52 -0.27 45.53
N ILE A 75 63.74 0.16 44.28
CA ILE A 75 64.49 1.40 43.97
C ILE A 75 63.57 2.44 43.35
N ILE A 76 63.50 3.60 43.97
CA ILE A 76 62.88 4.82 43.44
C ILE A 76 63.96 5.68 42.82
N ILE A 77 63.73 6.14 41.59
CA ILE A 77 64.59 7.08 40.87
C ILE A 77 63.86 8.43 40.82
N ALA A 78 64.45 9.43 41.47
CA ALA A 78 64.00 10.82 41.42
C ALA A 78 65.00 11.66 40.62
N GLU A 79 64.51 12.47 39.69
CA GLU A 79 65.33 13.37 38.86
C GLU A 79 64.85 14.81 38.90
N GLN A 80 65.82 15.72 38.99
CA GLN A 80 65.63 17.16 38.78
C GLN A 80 66.60 17.66 37.71
N VAL A 81 66.10 18.48 36.80
CA VAL A 81 66.90 19.21 35.82
C VAL A 81 67.20 20.60 36.36
N ILE A 82 68.48 20.98 36.35
CA ILE A 82 68.96 22.34 36.64
C ILE A 82 69.34 22.97 35.28
N PRO A 83 68.53 23.91 34.73
CA PRO A 83 68.80 24.49 33.42
C PRO A 83 70.04 25.41 33.42
N ALA A 84 70.46 25.88 32.25
CA ALA A 84 71.73 26.61 32.07
C ALA A 84 71.78 28.02 32.70
N ASP A 85 70.62 28.60 33.02
CA ASP A 85 70.42 29.91 33.64
C ASP A 85 70.52 29.89 35.17
N VAL A 86 70.50 28.72 35.81
CA VAL A 86 70.64 28.56 37.27
C VAL A 86 71.87 27.73 37.62
N GLY A 87 72.72 28.24 38.51
CA GLY A 87 74.01 27.63 38.85
C GLY A 87 74.95 28.58 39.57
N GLY A 88 76.26 28.44 39.30
CA GLY A 88 77.34 29.22 39.89
C GLY A 88 77.90 28.61 41.19
N LYS A 89 77.35 27.47 41.62
CA LYS A 89 77.63 26.81 42.90
C LYS A 89 78.02 25.34 42.72
N TRP A 90 78.61 24.76 43.78
CA TRP A 90 78.87 23.33 43.88
C TRP A 90 77.62 22.56 44.31
N ILE A 91 77.55 21.29 43.94
CA ILE A 91 76.58 20.32 44.45
C ILE A 91 77.39 19.24 45.18
N ARG A 92 77.04 19.00 46.45
CA ARG A 92 77.65 17.98 47.34
C ARG A 92 76.62 17.19 48.14
N GLU A 93 75.46 17.81 48.39
CA GLU A 93 74.32 17.21 49.09
C GLU A 93 73.04 17.35 48.28
N ILE A 94 72.17 16.34 48.38
CA ILE A 94 70.89 16.23 47.67
C ILE A 94 69.84 15.75 48.68
N ALA A 95 68.63 16.32 48.64
CA ALA A 95 67.52 15.86 49.45
C ALA A 95 66.22 15.77 48.65
N LEU A 96 65.31 14.90 49.10
CA LEU A 96 63.94 14.80 48.59
C LEU A 96 62.96 15.31 49.64
N TYR A 97 61.93 16.01 49.17
CA TYR A 97 60.86 16.58 49.99
C TYR A 97 59.49 16.13 49.49
N ASP A 98 58.58 15.85 50.41
CA ASP A 98 57.22 15.44 50.09
C ASP A 98 56.24 16.62 49.90
N ALA A 99 54.95 16.32 49.76
CA ALA A 99 53.92 17.32 49.55
C ALA A 99 53.62 18.20 50.79
N ASP A 100 54.01 17.73 51.99
CA ASP A 100 53.87 18.49 53.24
C ASP A 100 55.10 19.38 53.48
N GLY A 101 56.16 19.22 52.67
CA GLY A 101 57.42 19.96 52.74
C GLY A 101 58.51 19.30 53.59
N ASP A 102 58.23 18.14 54.18
CA ASP A 102 59.15 17.42 55.06
C ASP A 102 60.31 16.79 54.25
N MET A 103 61.52 16.79 54.83
CA MET A 103 62.67 16.12 54.22
C MET A 103 62.58 14.62 54.44
N VAL A 104 62.31 13.87 53.37
CA VAL A 104 62.04 12.42 53.45
C VAL A 104 63.26 11.56 53.12
N ALA A 105 64.20 12.07 52.34
CA ALA A 105 65.43 11.36 52.04
C ALA A 105 66.59 12.32 51.80
N VAL A 106 67.82 11.86 52.07
CA VAL A 106 69.07 12.61 51.91
C VAL A 106 70.13 11.72 51.27
N ALA A 107 70.94 12.32 50.40
CA ALA A 107 72.04 11.67 49.70
C ALA A 107 73.26 12.60 49.59
N ASN A 108 74.44 12.00 49.54
CA ASN A 108 75.69 12.67 49.16
C ASN A 108 75.99 12.41 47.69
N CYS A 109 76.78 13.29 47.07
CA CYS A 109 77.24 13.09 45.70
C CYS A 109 78.69 13.58 45.52
N ALA A 110 79.33 13.11 44.45
CA ALA A 110 80.67 13.57 44.10
C ALA A 110 80.65 15.09 43.82
N PRO A 111 81.56 15.88 44.42
CA PRO A 111 81.58 17.33 44.26
C PRO A 111 81.53 17.77 42.80
N THR A 112 80.42 18.38 42.40
CA THR A 112 80.15 18.74 41.01
C THR A 112 79.83 20.23 40.91
N TYR A 113 80.62 20.98 40.13
CA TYR A 113 80.34 22.40 39.88
C TYR A 113 79.28 22.55 38.78
N LYS A 114 78.24 23.35 39.03
CA LYS A 114 77.18 23.65 38.07
C LYS A 114 77.38 25.08 37.53
N PRO A 115 78.07 25.28 36.39
CA PRO A 115 78.28 26.61 35.83
C PRO A 115 76.99 27.26 35.31
N LEU A 116 76.99 28.60 35.31
CA LEU A 116 76.01 29.47 34.68
C LEU A 116 76.39 29.76 33.21
N LEU A 117 75.39 30.08 32.39
CA LEU A 117 75.60 30.58 31.02
C LEU A 117 76.49 31.83 30.97
N SER A 118 76.36 32.74 31.96
CA SER A 118 77.20 33.93 32.10
C SER A 118 78.67 33.65 32.43
N GLN A 119 79.01 32.42 32.81
CA GLN A 119 80.40 31.97 33.08
C GLN A 119 81.03 31.28 31.86
N GLY A 120 80.45 31.42 30.67
CA GLY A 120 81.00 30.89 29.41
C GLY A 120 80.79 29.38 29.18
N SER A 121 80.12 28.68 30.10
CA SER A 121 79.83 27.25 30.00
C SER A 121 78.45 26.91 30.56
N GLY A 122 77.40 27.46 29.93
CA GLY A 122 76.00 27.21 30.32
C GLY A 122 75.58 25.76 30.09
N ARG A 123 75.83 24.89 31.08
CA ARG A 123 75.48 23.47 31.03
C ARG A 123 74.16 23.22 31.75
N THR A 124 73.21 22.57 31.10
CA THR A 124 72.07 21.92 31.77
C THR A 124 72.56 20.66 32.47
N GLN A 125 72.22 20.48 33.75
CA GLN A 125 72.66 19.34 34.54
C GLN A 125 71.44 18.59 35.09
N VAL A 126 71.41 17.27 34.86
CA VAL A 126 70.45 16.38 35.52
C VAL A 126 71.06 15.91 36.83
N VAL A 127 70.31 16.03 37.92
CA VAL A 127 70.63 15.46 39.23
C VAL A 127 69.67 14.30 39.44
N ARG A 128 70.22 13.10 39.64
CA ARG A 128 69.48 11.85 39.87
C ARG A 128 69.80 11.33 41.26
N MET A 129 68.77 10.94 42.00
CA MET A 129 68.87 10.26 43.28
C MET A 129 68.18 8.90 43.18
N ASN A 130 68.95 7.83 43.40
CA ASN A 130 68.46 6.46 43.49
C ASN A 130 68.26 6.11 44.96
N LEU A 131 67.01 6.09 45.42
CA LEU A 131 66.63 5.79 46.80
C LEU A 131 66.17 4.33 46.91
N VAL A 132 66.75 3.59 47.85
CA VAL A 132 66.28 2.23 48.18
C VAL A 132 65.21 2.32 49.26
N VAL A 133 64.07 1.67 49.04
CA VAL A 133 62.91 1.62 49.95
C VAL A 133 62.48 0.17 50.21
N SER A 134 61.77 -0.08 51.31
CA SER A 134 61.21 -1.40 51.59
C SER A 134 59.99 -1.76 50.75
N SER A 135 59.27 -0.76 50.24
CA SER A 135 58.13 -0.88 49.32
C SER A 135 58.00 0.42 48.52
N ALA A 136 57.80 0.32 47.21
CA ALA A 136 57.50 1.47 46.33
C ALA A 136 56.04 1.49 45.85
N SER A 137 55.22 0.53 46.26
CA SER A 137 53.86 0.27 45.72
C SER A 137 52.93 1.47 45.84
N ASN A 138 53.06 2.24 46.93
CA ASN A 138 52.18 3.35 47.25
C ASN A 138 52.81 4.73 46.93
N VAL A 139 53.88 4.79 46.15
CA VAL A 139 54.53 6.06 45.77
C VAL A 139 53.81 6.67 44.56
N GLN A 140 53.32 7.90 44.68
CA GLN A 140 52.70 8.59 43.55
C GLN A 140 53.77 9.03 42.54
N LEU A 141 53.90 8.27 41.45
CA LEU A 141 54.81 8.61 40.36
C LEU A 141 54.40 9.93 39.70
N LYS A 142 55.39 10.79 39.46
CA LYS A 142 55.21 12.09 38.80
C LYS A 142 56.15 12.16 37.60
N ILE A 143 55.58 12.34 36.42
CA ILE A 143 56.30 12.77 35.22
C ILE A 143 55.75 14.15 34.89
N ASP A 144 56.61 15.17 34.87
CA ASP A 144 56.20 16.53 34.51
C ASP A 144 56.29 16.70 32.98
N PRO A 145 55.17 16.73 32.22
CA PRO A 145 55.22 16.62 30.77
C PRO A 145 55.79 17.87 30.08
N ALA A 146 55.95 18.98 30.80
CA ALA A 146 56.40 20.25 30.24
C ALA A 146 57.90 20.27 29.89
N VAL A 147 58.72 19.37 30.45
CA VAL A 147 60.19 19.36 30.23
C VAL A 147 60.72 17.91 30.17
N VAL A 148 60.33 17.16 29.14
CA VAL A 148 60.87 15.81 28.87
C VAL A 148 61.59 15.77 27.53
N LEU A 149 62.90 15.51 27.56
CA LEU A 149 63.65 15.05 26.41
C LEU A 149 63.43 13.54 26.28
N ALA A 150 62.72 13.09 25.25
CA ALA A 150 62.49 11.67 25.01
C ALA A 150 63.81 10.94 24.74
N THR A 151 64.03 9.78 25.37
CA THR A 151 65.21 8.95 25.06
C THR A 151 65.03 8.31 23.68
N ARG A 152 66.14 8.07 22.96
CA ARG A 152 66.10 7.41 21.64
C ARG A 152 65.42 6.04 21.71
N GLU A 153 65.62 5.32 22.81
CA GLU A 153 65.00 4.03 23.09
C GLU A 153 63.47 4.17 23.18
N TRP A 154 62.97 5.08 24.01
CA TRP A 154 61.54 5.37 24.14
C TRP A 154 60.89 5.79 22.81
N VAL A 155 61.53 6.67 22.03
CA VAL A 155 61.04 7.04 20.69
C VAL A 155 60.98 5.83 19.75
N THR A 156 61.93 4.91 19.85
CA THR A 156 61.96 3.70 19.00
C THR A 156 60.87 2.71 19.40
N GLU A 157 60.60 2.54 20.70
CA GLU A 157 59.53 1.68 21.20
C GLU A 157 58.13 2.22 20.87
N GLU A 158 57.92 3.54 21.00
CA GLU A 158 56.63 4.16 20.69
C GLU A 158 56.35 4.24 19.18
N LEU A 159 57.36 4.41 18.32
CA LEU A 159 57.20 4.18 16.88
C LEU A 159 56.85 2.72 16.56
N ALA A 160 57.49 1.76 17.24
CA ALA A 160 57.20 0.33 17.06
C ALA A 160 55.79 -0.08 17.52
N ARG A 161 55.13 0.74 18.36
CA ARG A 161 53.72 0.56 18.78
C ARG A 161 52.69 1.06 17.77
N GLN A 162 53.05 1.87 16.78
CA GLN A 162 52.08 2.39 15.81
C GLN A 162 51.44 1.26 14.99
N ASP A 163 50.15 1.37 14.71
CA ASP A 163 49.41 0.38 13.91
C ASP A 163 49.89 0.34 12.46
N PHE A 164 50.41 1.44 11.92
CA PHE A 164 50.99 1.51 10.58
C PHE A 164 52.44 1.02 10.61
N LYS A 165 52.70 -0.18 10.08
CA LYS A 165 54.02 -0.82 10.09
C LYS A 165 54.85 -0.48 8.84
N HIS A 166 56.17 -0.61 8.95
CA HIS A 166 57.05 -0.55 7.77
C HIS A 166 56.66 -1.64 6.77
N SER A 167 56.75 -1.29 5.49
CA SER A 167 56.39 -2.16 4.37
C SER A 167 57.12 -3.51 4.38
N VAL A 168 56.54 -4.46 3.64
CA VAL A 168 57.11 -5.78 3.37
C VAL A 168 57.39 -5.92 1.89
N LEU A 169 58.46 -6.64 1.56
CA LEU A 169 58.88 -6.89 0.19
C LEU A 169 57.85 -7.75 -0.56
N ALA A 170 57.24 -8.72 0.12
CA ALA A 170 56.21 -9.60 -0.42
C ALA A 170 55.26 -10.10 0.69
N ALA A 171 54.11 -10.64 0.30
CA ALA A 171 53.18 -11.33 1.18
C ALA A 171 52.91 -12.77 0.70
N THR A 172 52.70 -13.71 1.61
CA THR A 172 52.44 -15.11 1.26
C THR A 172 51.17 -15.29 0.42
N THR A 173 51.18 -16.27 -0.46
CA THR A 173 49.99 -16.78 -1.19
C THR A 173 49.53 -18.16 -0.71
N ALA A 174 50.38 -18.88 0.02
CA ALA A 174 50.15 -20.20 0.59
C ALA A 174 51.01 -20.39 1.87
N ASN A 175 50.80 -21.50 2.59
CA ASN A 175 51.62 -21.87 3.75
C ASN A 175 53.08 -22.12 3.36
N ILE A 176 54.04 -21.54 4.11
CA ILE A 176 55.48 -21.66 3.86
C ILE A 176 56.24 -22.19 5.09
N ALA A 177 57.47 -22.64 4.88
CA ALA A 177 58.42 -22.84 5.96
C ALA A 177 59.03 -21.49 6.37
N LEU A 178 59.09 -21.19 7.67
CA LEU A 178 59.65 -19.94 8.21
C LEU A 178 61.18 -20.06 8.39
N THR A 179 61.88 -20.47 7.33
CA THR A 179 63.33 -20.69 7.33
C THR A 179 63.89 -20.62 5.91
N GLY A 180 65.15 -20.19 5.78
CA GLY A 180 65.87 -20.18 4.49
C GLY A 180 65.47 -19.06 3.53
N LEU A 181 66.22 -18.93 2.45
CA LEU A 181 65.88 -18.04 1.34
C LEU A 181 64.95 -18.77 0.37
N GLN A 182 63.84 -18.14 0.01
CA GLN A 182 62.80 -18.72 -0.84
C GLN A 182 62.14 -17.63 -1.70
N THR A 183 61.31 -18.05 -2.66
CA THR A 183 60.52 -17.13 -3.50
C THR A 183 59.10 -17.04 -2.94
N VAL A 184 58.64 -15.84 -2.61
CA VAL A 184 57.27 -15.59 -2.14
C VAL A 184 56.57 -14.67 -3.14
N ASP A 185 55.40 -15.09 -3.62
CA ASP A 185 54.58 -14.34 -4.59
C ASP A 185 55.36 -13.89 -5.86
N GLY A 186 56.26 -14.75 -6.34
CA GLY A 186 57.14 -14.45 -7.48
C GLY A 186 58.38 -13.60 -7.16
N VAL A 187 58.56 -13.16 -5.91
CA VAL A 187 59.70 -12.35 -5.48
C VAL A 187 60.73 -13.22 -4.76
N ALA A 188 61.94 -13.31 -5.30
CA ALA A 188 63.05 -13.97 -4.63
C ALA A 188 63.52 -13.15 -3.42
N LEU A 189 63.51 -13.75 -2.23
CA LEU A 189 63.80 -13.05 -0.98
C LEU A 189 65.29 -13.07 -0.63
N THR A 190 65.78 -11.96 -0.09
CA THR A 190 67.15 -11.81 0.44
C THR A 190 67.15 -11.77 1.97
N THR A 191 68.27 -12.09 2.61
CA THR A 191 68.45 -11.93 4.06
C THR A 191 68.18 -10.47 4.46
N GLY A 192 67.39 -10.27 5.52
CA GLY A 192 66.96 -8.96 5.99
C GLY A 192 65.73 -8.38 5.28
N ALA A 193 65.18 -9.06 4.25
CA ALA A 193 63.88 -8.68 3.69
C ALA A 193 62.76 -8.88 4.71
N ARG A 194 61.75 -8.01 4.68
CA ARG A 194 60.53 -8.14 5.50
C ARG A 194 59.44 -8.83 4.68
N VAL A 195 58.71 -9.78 5.27
CA VAL A 195 57.64 -10.54 4.60
C VAL A 195 56.38 -10.56 5.48
N LEU A 196 55.22 -10.30 4.88
CA LEU A 196 53.93 -10.57 5.53
C LEU A 196 53.59 -12.05 5.34
N VAL A 197 53.67 -12.79 6.43
CA VAL A 197 53.23 -14.18 6.51
C VAL A 197 51.77 -14.17 6.96
N LYS A 198 50.85 -14.53 6.06
CA LYS A 198 49.39 -14.49 6.32
C LYS A 198 48.66 -15.80 6.02
N ASN A 199 49.36 -16.82 5.52
CA ASN A 199 48.76 -18.08 5.06
C ASN A 199 49.31 -19.33 5.77
N GLN A 200 49.85 -19.21 6.99
CA GLN A 200 50.25 -20.40 7.75
C GLN A 200 49.02 -21.23 8.15
N THR A 201 49.17 -22.57 8.12
CA THR A 201 48.14 -23.51 8.61
C THR A 201 47.81 -23.27 10.08
N ALA A 202 48.81 -22.96 10.90
CA ALA A 202 48.61 -22.46 12.25
C ALA A 202 48.60 -20.92 12.22
N ALA A 203 47.41 -20.32 12.18
CA ALA A 203 47.25 -18.87 12.01
C ALA A 203 47.93 -18.01 13.11
N LYS A 204 48.27 -18.58 14.27
CA LYS A 204 49.07 -17.92 15.32
C LYS A 204 50.52 -17.61 14.88
N ASP A 205 51.01 -18.31 13.86
CA ASP A 205 52.35 -18.15 13.27
C ASP A 205 52.36 -17.15 12.10
N ASN A 206 51.21 -16.53 11.78
CA ASN A 206 51.16 -15.40 10.87
C ASN A 206 51.78 -14.13 11.51
N GLY A 207 52.15 -13.15 10.70
CA GLY A 207 52.68 -11.84 11.09
C GLY A 207 53.81 -11.34 10.20
N LEU A 208 54.56 -10.36 10.69
CA LEU A 208 55.69 -9.77 9.97
C LEU A 208 56.99 -10.50 10.37
N TYR A 209 57.69 -11.04 9.37
CA TYR A 209 58.92 -11.80 9.56
C TYR A 209 60.10 -11.19 8.81
N LEU A 210 61.28 -11.29 9.41
CA LEU A 210 62.57 -10.95 8.84
C LEU A 210 63.21 -12.21 8.25
N VAL A 211 63.49 -12.18 6.96
CA VAL A 211 64.03 -13.30 6.20
C VAL A 211 65.48 -13.57 6.59
N ALA A 212 65.81 -14.84 6.81
CA ALA A 212 67.16 -15.30 7.12
C ALA A 212 67.48 -16.59 6.35
N GLY A 213 68.78 -16.92 6.24
CA GLY A 213 69.23 -18.22 5.72
C GLY A 213 68.94 -19.40 6.68
N GLY A 214 68.72 -19.11 7.96
CA GLY A 214 68.17 -20.04 8.95
C GLY A 214 66.70 -19.70 9.27
N ALA A 215 66.25 -20.04 10.49
CA ALA A 215 64.91 -19.71 10.95
C ALA A 215 64.64 -18.19 10.90
N TRP A 216 63.45 -17.81 10.44
CA TRP A 216 63.02 -16.42 10.36
C TRP A 216 62.53 -15.94 11.73
N THR A 217 62.91 -14.72 12.10
CA THR A 217 62.44 -14.07 13.33
C THR A 217 61.30 -13.10 13.01
N ARG A 218 60.47 -12.76 13.99
CA ARG A 218 59.50 -11.66 13.81
C ARG A 218 60.24 -10.33 13.68
N CYS A 219 59.66 -9.39 12.94
CA CYS A 219 60.18 -8.03 12.82
C CYS A 219 60.10 -7.29 14.17
N SER A 220 61.06 -6.41 14.46
CA SER A 220 61.16 -5.69 15.74
C SER A 220 60.00 -4.71 16.05
N ASP A 221 59.20 -4.38 15.04
CA ASP A 221 57.96 -3.59 15.12
C ASP A 221 56.70 -4.47 15.25
N ALA A 222 56.85 -5.80 15.35
CA ALA A 222 55.77 -6.79 15.47
C ALA A 222 56.22 -8.06 16.25
N ASP A 223 57.16 -7.91 17.19
CA ASP A 223 57.80 -9.00 17.96
C ASP A 223 57.15 -9.27 19.33
N SER A 224 56.18 -8.46 19.76
CA SER A 224 55.44 -8.64 21.01
C SER A 224 53.95 -8.30 20.85
N GLY A 225 53.10 -8.85 21.72
CA GLY A 225 51.64 -8.59 21.68
C GLY A 225 51.26 -7.11 21.84
N ALA A 226 52.10 -6.32 22.53
CA ALA A 226 51.89 -4.87 22.68
C ALA A 226 52.19 -4.06 21.40
N LYS A 227 52.79 -4.68 20.37
CA LYS A 227 53.05 -4.08 19.05
C LYS A 227 52.19 -4.69 17.94
N VAL A 228 51.41 -5.74 18.23
CA VAL A 228 50.55 -6.47 17.29
C VAL A 228 49.10 -6.29 17.74
N THR A 229 48.54 -5.16 17.33
CA THR A 229 47.24 -4.61 17.72
C THR A 229 46.17 -4.87 16.66
N PRO A 230 44.88 -5.02 17.04
CA PRO A 230 43.79 -5.07 16.07
C PRO A 230 43.80 -3.83 15.18
N GLY A 231 43.63 -4.01 13.88
CA GLY A 231 43.69 -2.91 12.91
C GLY A 231 45.09 -2.56 12.40
N MET A 232 46.16 -3.21 12.89
CA MET A 232 47.53 -3.05 12.38
C MET A 232 47.59 -3.20 10.85
N LEU A 233 48.13 -2.20 10.16
CA LEU A 233 48.18 -2.09 8.71
C LEU A 233 49.63 -2.20 8.19
N VAL A 234 49.83 -2.97 7.12
CA VAL A 234 51.14 -3.12 6.47
C VAL A 234 51.00 -3.09 4.94
N LEU A 235 51.92 -2.39 4.26
CA LEU A 235 51.97 -2.31 2.79
C LEU A 235 52.91 -3.35 2.20
N VAL A 236 52.55 -3.90 1.04
CA VAL A 236 53.28 -4.93 0.29
C VAL A 236 53.80 -4.31 -1.01
N GLU A 237 55.12 -4.28 -1.16
CA GLU A 237 55.80 -3.58 -2.25
C GLU A 237 55.78 -4.36 -3.57
N ARG A 238 55.92 -5.68 -3.52
CA ARG A 238 56.08 -6.52 -4.71
C ARG A 238 55.35 -7.85 -4.55
N GLY A 239 54.96 -8.42 -5.69
CA GLY A 239 54.24 -9.69 -5.76
C GLY A 239 53.49 -9.79 -7.09
N MET A 240 53.21 -11.00 -7.57
CA MET A 240 52.32 -11.21 -8.70
C MET A 240 50.84 -11.07 -8.30
N VAL A 241 50.49 -11.50 -7.07
CA VAL A 241 49.11 -11.53 -6.56
C VAL A 241 48.85 -10.42 -5.54
N ASN A 242 49.75 -10.21 -4.58
CA ASN A 242 49.58 -9.27 -3.46
C ASN A 242 50.45 -8.01 -3.61
N GLY A 243 51.13 -7.78 -4.73
CA GLY A 243 51.91 -6.56 -4.96
C GLY A 243 51.05 -5.30 -5.00
N ASP A 244 51.60 -4.16 -4.57
CA ASP A 244 50.88 -2.88 -4.41
C ASP A 244 49.56 -3.01 -3.62
N SER A 245 49.62 -3.64 -2.45
CA SER A 245 48.46 -3.81 -1.57
C SER A 245 48.78 -3.51 -0.11
N ALA A 246 47.76 -3.15 0.67
CA ALA A 246 47.82 -2.97 2.11
C ALA A 246 46.93 -4.01 2.80
N TRP A 247 47.46 -4.62 3.86
CA TRP A 247 46.82 -5.69 4.63
C TRP A 247 46.64 -5.26 6.07
N GLN A 248 45.44 -5.48 6.59
CA GLN A 248 45.04 -5.15 7.95
C GLN A 248 44.91 -6.43 8.78
N LEU A 249 45.39 -6.41 10.01
CA LEU A 249 45.13 -7.44 11.02
C LEU A 249 43.69 -7.27 11.54
N VAL A 250 42.82 -8.24 11.25
CA VAL A 250 41.40 -8.22 11.65
C VAL A 250 41.11 -9.06 12.90
N THR A 251 42.14 -9.63 13.53
CA THR A 251 42.01 -10.29 14.84
C THR A 251 41.73 -9.26 15.94
N ASP A 252 40.65 -9.46 16.69
CA ASP A 252 40.29 -8.62 17.85
C ASP A 252 41.20 -8.85 19.07
N ALA A 253 41.23 -7.86 19.97
CA ALA A 253 41.96 -7.94 21.24
C ALA A 253 41.24 -8.82 22.27
N PRO A 254 41.97 -9.48 23.20
CA PRO A 254 43.41 -9.39 23.46
C PRO A 254 44.27 -10.35 22.61
N ILE A 255 45.43 -9.87 22.16
CA ILE A 255 46.38 -10.62 21.33
C ILE A 255 47.60 -11.05 22.15
N THR A 256 47.81 -12.37 22.26
CA THR A 256 49.02 -12.98 22.82
C THR A 256 49.80 -13.65 21.69
N LEU A 257 50.98 -13.11 21.38
CA LEU A 257 51.78 -13.54 20.24
C LEU A 257 52.26 -15.01 20.39
N GLY A 258 52.12 -15.82 19.34
CA GLY A 258 52.40 -17.26 19.36
C GLY A 258 51.30 -18.14 19.99
N VAL A 259 50.21 -17.52 20.47
CA VAL A 259 49.02 -18.19 21.02
C VAL A 259 47.77 -17.82 20.22
N THR A 260 47.42 -16.53 20.16
CA THR A 260 46.25 -16.01 19.43
C THR A 260 46.43 -16.17 17.91
N ALA A 261 45.39 -16.61 17.21
CA ALA A 261 45.37 -16.70 15.75
C ALA A 261 45.34 -15.30 15.10
N LEU A 262 46.25 -15.04 14.17
CA LEU A 262 46.38 -13.75 13.49
C LEU A 262 45.86 -13.83 12.05
N ALA A 263 44.73 -13.17 11.81
CA ALA A 263 44.02 -13.13 10.53
C ALA A 263 44.27 -11.78 9.83
N TYR A 264 44.75 -11.83 8.58
CA TYR A 264 45.01 -10.63 7.78
C TYR A 264 44.11 -10.59 6.57
N GLU A 265 43.47 -9.44 6.36
CA GLU A 265 42.64 -9.17 5.19
C GLU A 265 43.20 -7.97 4.42
N MET A 266 43.12 -7.99 3.09
CA MET A 266 43.53 -6.86 2.28
C MET A 266 42.57 -5.70 2.55
N ALA A 267 43.07 -4.52 2.87
CA ALA A 267 42.27 -3.30 3.04
C ALA A 267 42.09 -2.56 1.70
N PHE A 268 43.17 -2.39 0.94
CA PHE A 268 43.16 -1.81 -0.41
C PHE A 268 44.35 -2.34 -1.22
N GLY A 269 44.25 -2.36 -2.55
CA GLY A 269 45.34 -2.85 -3.41
C GLY A 269 44.84 -3.41 -4.74
N ARG A 270 45.76 -3.99 -5.51
CA ARG A 270 45.44 -4.74 -6.74
C ARG A 270 44.54 -5.94 -6.40
N THR A 271 43.47 -6.14 -7.17
CA THR A 271 42.53 -7.25 -6.98
C THR A 271 42.80 -8.46 -7.89
N GLY A 272 43.90 -8.44 -8.65
CA GLY A 272 44.22 -9.44 -9.67
C GLY A 272 43.41 -9.34 -10.97
N VAL A 273 42.32 -8.57 -10.99
CA VAL A 273 41.49 -8.33 -12.19
C VAL A 273 42.11 -7.22 -13.04
N ALA A 274 42.35 -7.50 -14.32
CA ALA A 274 42.91 -6.53 -15.26
C ALA A 274 41.95 -5.36 -15.52
N SER A 275 42.48 -4.18 -15.88
CA SER A 275 41.66 -3.03 -16.26
C SER A 275 40.88 -3.31 -17.55
N GLY A 276 39.55 -3.21 -17.52
CA GLY A 276 38.72 -3.41 -18.70
C GLY A 276 37.22 -3.29 -18.41
N THR A 277 36.41 -3.38 -19.46
CA THR A 277 34.95 -3.45 -19.34
C THR A 277 34.53 -4.90 -19.13
N TYR A 278 33.77 -5.14 -18.06
CA TYR A 278 33.23 -6.46 -17.72
C TYR A 278 31.71 -6.41 -17.63
N ARG A 279 31.06 -7.49 -18.05
CA ARG A 279 29.60 -7.64 -18.07
C ARG A 279 29.05 -8.37 -16.85
N SER A 280 29.94 -9.03 -16.08
CA SER A 280 29.65 -9.57 -14.76
C SER A 280 30.91 -9.48 -13.89
N VAL A 281 30.74 -9.14 -12.61
CA VAL A 281 31.82 -9.01 -11.62
C VAL A 281 31.44 -9.78 -10.35
N THR A 282 32.42 -10.45 -9.76
CA THR A 282 32.36 -11.02 -8.42
C THR A 282 33.12 -10.09 -7.48
N VAL A 283 32.50 -9.72 -6.36
CA VAL A 283 33.10 -8.85 -5.35
C VAL A 283 33.39 -9.59 -4.06
N ASP A 284 34.38 -9.11 -3.29
CA ASP A 284 34.59 -9.52 -1.90
C ASP A 284 33.63 -8.80 -0.93
N THR A 285 33.73 -9.13 0.36
CA THR A 285 32.94 -8.53 1.46
C THR A 285 33.04 -7.01 1.52
N TYR A 286 34.11 -6.42 0.97
CA TYR A 286 34.35 -4.98 0.93
C TYR A 286 33.99 -4.33 -0.42
N GLY A 287 33.32 -5.08 -1.30
CA GLY A 287 32.82 -4.58 -2.59
C GLY A 287 33.88 -4.48 -3.68
N ARG A 288 35.09 -5.03 -3.50
CA ARG A 288 36.15 -4.97 -4.51
C ARG A 288 36.04 -6.14 -5.49
N VAL A 289 36.26 -5.85 -6.77
CA VAL A 289 36.13 -6.84 -7.86
C VAL A 289 37.27 -7.85 -7.82
N ILE A 290 37.01 -9.06 -7.31
CA ILE A 290 37.98 -10.17 -7.16
C ILE A 290 37.97 -11.16 -8.35
N ALA A 291 36.90 -11.17 -9.13
CA ALA A 291 36.85 -11.86 -10.42
C ALA A 291 35.90 -11.10 -11.36
N ALA A 292 36.12 -11.22 -12.67
CA ALA A 292 35.26 -10.56 -13.65
C ALA A 292 35.21 -11.34 -14.96
N THR A 293 34.06 -11.34 -15.62
CA THR A 293 33.82 -12.08 -16.87
C THR A 293 33.03 -11.24 -17.87
N ASN A 294 33.03 -11.68 -19.13
CA ASN A 294 32.23 -11.09 -20.19
C ASN A 294 31.27 -12.13 -20.80
N PRO A 295 30.15 -12.48 -20.12
CA PRO A 295 29.20 -13.42 -20.66
C PRO A 295 28.57 -12.96 -21.97
N THR A 296 28.41 -13.90 -22.90
CA THR A 296 27.72 -13.71 -24.18
C THR A 296 26.44 -14.54 -24.29
N THR A 297 26.15 -15.38 -23.29
CA THR A 297 24.98 -16.26 -23.24
C THR A 297 24.15 -15.99 -21.99
N VAL A 298 22.83 -16.19 -22.10
CA VAL A 298 21.85 -16.10 -20.99
C VAL A 298 22.33 -16.87 -19.75
N ALA A 299 22.79 -18.12 -19.94
CA ALA A 299 23.30 -18.96 -18.85
C ALA A 299 24.57 -18.37 -18.20
N GLY A 300 25.46 -17.75 -18.98
CA GLY A 300 26.66 -17.09 -18.45
C GLY A 300 26.36 -15.82 -17.64
N TYR A 301 25.21 -15.18 -17.85
CA TYR A 301 24.72 -14.08 -17.00
C TYR A 301 23.99 -14.58 -15.74
N GLY A 302 23.75 -15.90 -15.59
CA GLY A 302 23.00 -16.46 -14.47
C GLY A 302 21.50 -16.13 -14.46
N LEU A 303 20.94 -15.67 -15.59
CA LEU A 303 19.53 -15.30 -15.69
C LEU A 303 18.64 -16.55 -15.79
N THR A 304 17.70 -16.71 -14.87
CA THR A 304 16.82 -17.89 -14.76
C THR A 304 15.41 -17.67 -15.33
N ASP A 305 14.95 -16.41 -15.43
CA ASP A 305 13.60 -16.04 -15.90
C ASP A 305 13.60 -15.61 -17.39
N VAL A 306 14.29 -16.38 -18.23
CA VAL A 306 14.45 -16.09 -19.66
C VAL A 306 14.61 -17.39 -20.47
N TYR A 307 13.93 -17.47 -21.61
CA TYR A 307 14.05 -18.61 -22.51
C TYR A 307 15.42 -18.66 -23.19
N THR A 308 16.09 -19.81 -23.12
CA THR A 308 17.31 -20.07 -23.89
C THR A 308 17.01 -20.20 -25.38
N LYS A 309 18.01 -19.94 -26.24
CA LYS A 309 17.89 -20.18 -27.69
C LYS A 309 17.38 -21.59 -28.00
N THR A 310 17.86 -22.61 -27.30
CA THR A 310 17.43 -24.00 -27.49
C THR A 310 15.93 -24.18 -27.20
N GLN A 311 15.40 -23.59 -26.12
CA GLN A 311 13.96 -23.66 -25.80
C GLN A 311 13.11 -22.91 -26.83
N ILE A 312 13.61 -21.78 -27.35
CA ILE A 312 12.95 -21.02 -28.43
C ILE A 312 12.95 -21.83 -29.73
N ASP A 313 14.09 -22.41 -30.12
CA ASP A 313 14.23 -23.24 -31.32
C ASP A 313 13.34 -24.50 -31.24
N GLN A 314 13.28 -25.17 -30.09
CA GLN A 314 12.35 -26.27 -29.81
C GLN A 314 10.89 -25.84 -29.95
N SER A 315 10.52 -24.69 -29.38
CA SER A 315 9.17 -24.14 -29.46
C SER A 315 8.78 -23.71 -30.88
N LEU A 316 9.76 -23.28 -31.69
CA LEU A 316 9.59 -22.94 -33.09
C LEU A 316 9.47 -24.19 -33.97
N ALA A 317 10.20 -25.26 -33.66
CA ALA A 317 10.12 -26.55 -34.35
C ALA A 317 8.75 -27.25 -34.19
N LEU A 318 7.96 -26.88 -33.18
CA LEU A 318 6.57 -27.32 -33.02
C LEU A 318 5.57 -26.58 -33.92
N LYS A 319 6.00 -25.52 -34.63
CA LYS A 319 5.15 -24.77 -35.56
C LYS A 319 5.35 -25.25 -36.99
N ALA A 320 4.26 -25.37 -37.74
CA ALA A 320 4.33 -25.65 -39.16
C ALA A 320 5.01 -24.50 -39.93
N PRO A 321 5.80 -24.77 -40.98
CA PRO A 321 6.42 -23.73 -41.81
C PRO A 321 5.39 -22.75 -42.40
N LEU A 322 5.71 -21.46 -42.42
CA LEU A 322 4.82 -20.44 -43.00
C LEU A 322 4.63 -20.61 -44.51
N ALA A 323 5.69 -21.03 -45.21
CA ALA A 323 5.66 -21.36 -46.63
C ALA A 323 5.54 -22.90 -46.79
N SER A 324 4.50 -23.34 -47.49
CA SER A 324 4.28 -24.74 -47.87
C SER A 324 4.44 -25.78 -46.74
N PRO A 325 3.67 -25.68 -45.64
CA PRO A 325 3.72 -26.66 -44.56
C PRO A 325 3.27 -28.04 -45.04
N VAL A 326 4.08 -29.07 -44.75
CA VAL A 326 3.66 -30.47 -44.91
C VAL A 326 2.77 -30.84 -43.73
N LEU A 327 1.47 -30.98 -43.97
CA LEU A 327 0.50 -31.36 -42.95
C LEU A 327 0.37 -32.89 -42.89
N THR A 328 0.72 -33.49 -41.74
CA THR A 328 0.58 -34.93 -41.48
C THR A 328 -0.47 -35.20 -40.40
N GLY A 329 -1.17 -36.34 -40.49
CA GLY A 329 -2.24 -36.70 -39.55
C GLY A 329 -3.61 -36.15 -40.01
N VAL A 330 -4.41 -35.64 -39.07
CA VAL A 330 -5.75 -35.08 -39.34
C VAL A 330 -5.74 -33.58 -38.99
N PRO A 331 -5.24 -32.71 -39.88
CA PRO A 331 -5.21 -31.26 -39.63
C PRO A 331 -6.63 -30.66 -39.64
N THR A 332 -6.96 -29.91 -38.60
CA THR A 332 -8.21 -29.13 -38.54
C THR A 332 -8.01 -27.75 -39.15
N ALA A 333 -8.92 -27.33 -40.04
CA ALA A 333 -8.98 -25.98 -40.58
C ALA A 333 -10.43 -25.46 -40.55
N PRO A 334 -10.66 -24.13 -40.49
CA PRO A 334 -12.00 -23.55 -40.61
C PRO A 334 -12.62 -23.88 -41.97
N THR A 335 -13.85 -24.39 -41.98
CA THR A 335 -14.60 -24.71 -43.20
C THR A 335 -14.92 -23.42 -43.99
N PRO A 336 -14.49 -23.28 -45.25
CA PRO A 336 -14.86 -22.16 -46.11
C PRO A 336 -16.38 -22.05 -46.32
N ALA A 337 -16.88 -20.83 -46.56
CA ALA A 337 -18.27 -20.62 -46.96
C ALA A 337 -18.52 -21.12 -48.39
N ALA A 338 -19.74 -21.55 -48.71
CA ALA A 338 -20.11 -22.00 -50.06
C ALA A 338 -19.79 -20.90 -51.10
N GLY A 339 -19.16 -21.30 -52.21
CA GLY A 339 -18.71 -20.36 -53.27
C GLY A 339 -17.36 -19.67 -53.01
N THR A 340 -16.67 -19.94 -51.90
CA THR A 340 -15.31 -19.41 -51.66
C THR A 340 -14.34 -19.86 -52.76
N ASN A 341 -13.64 -18.91 -53.38
CA ASN A 341 -12.70 -19.12 -54.48
C ASN A 341 -11.27 -18.62 -54.18
N THR A 342 -10.91 -18.55 -52.89
CA THR A 342 -9.60 -18.09 -52.41
C THR A 342 -8.62 -19.25 -52.23
N THR A 343 -7.38 -18.95 -51.82
CA THR A 343 -6.33 -19.95 -51.50
C THR A 343 -6.51 -20.65 -50.15
N GLN A 344 -7.70 -20.59 -49.54
CA GLN A 344 -8.00 -21.28 -48.29
C GLN A 344 -8.04 -22.81 -48.50
N LEU A 345 -7.59 -23.57 -47.50
CA LEU A 345 -7.69 -25.03 -47.51
C LEU A 345 -9.16 -25.48 -47.57
N ALA A 346 -9.52 -26.26 -48.59
CA ALA A 346 -10.82 -26.90 -48.70
C ALA A 346 -10.95 -28.02 -47.65
N THR A 347 -11.86 -27.87 -46.69
CA THR A 347 -12.14 -28.92 -45.70
C THR A 347 -13.04 -30.01 -46.29
N ALA A 348 -13.02 -31.21 -45.71
CA ALA A 348 -13.93 -32.29 -46.10
C ALA A 348 -15.42 -31.88 -46.03
N ALA A 349 -15.79 -31.02 -45.08
CA ALA A 349 -17.14 -30.48 -44.95
C ALA A 349 -17.53 -29.56 -46.12
N PHE A 350 -16.61 -28.71 -46.60
CA PHE A 350 -16.84 -27.87 -47.77
C PHE A 350 -17.01 -28.69 -49.05
N VAL A 351 -16.20 -29.74 -49.24
CA VAL A 351 -16.31 -30.64 -50.40
C VAL A 351 -17.63 -31.42 -50.38
N GLN A 352 -18.06 -31.94 -49.23
CA GLN A 352 -19.36 -32.61 -49.12
C GLN A 352 -20.54 -31.67 -49.43
N ALA A 353 -20.50 -30.42 -48.96
CA ALA A 353 -21.51 -29.43 -49.25
C ALA A 353 -21.59 -29.10 -50.76
N ALA A 354 -20.45 -28.93 -51.42
CA ALA A 354 -20.40 -28.67 -52.87
C ALA A 354 -20.95 -29.85 -53.70
N ILE A 355 -20.65 -31.09 -53.31
CA ILE A 355 -21.20 -32.30 -53.97
C ILE A 355 -22.72 -32.37 -53.77
N ALA A 356 -23.23 -32.10 -52.57
CA ALA A 356 -24.67 -32.10 -52.31
C ALA A 356 -25.43 -31.07 -53.16
N SER A 357 -24.87 -29.87 -53.36
CA SER A 357 -25.46 -28.86 -54.25
C SER A 357 -25.47 -29.27 -55.72
N LEU A 358 -24.48 -30.04 -56.19
CA LEU A 358 -24.44 -30.54 -57.57
C LEU A 358 -25.45 -31.68 -57.79
N VAL A 359 -25.61 -32.59 -56.83
CA VAL A 359 -26.59 -33.70 -56.94
C VAL A 359 -28.02 -33.17 -57.02
N ALA A 360 -28.31 -32.04 -56.35
CA ALA A 360 -29.62 -31.40 -56.36
C ALA A 360 -30.03 -30.74 -57.70
N SER A 361 -29.18 -30.76 -58.74
CA SER A 361 -29.44 -30.06 -60.02
C SER A 361 -29.88 -30.96 -61.19
N SER A 362 -30.27 -32.22 -60.97
CA SER A 362 -30.67 -33.16 -62.03
C SER A 362 -32.19 -33.14 -62.33
N PRO A 363 -32.66 -33.16 -63.60
CA PRO A 363 -34.09 -33.03 -63.94
C PRO A 363 -34.98 -34.27 -63.70
N ALA A 364 -36.28 -34.00 -63.44
CA ALA A 364 -37.30 -34.90 -62.90
C ALA A 364 -37.82 -36.06 -63.78
N ALA A 365 -37.03 -36.60 -64.72
CA ALA A 365 -37.46 -37.70 -65.60
C ALA A 365 -37.02 -39.10 -65.14
N LEU A 366 -35.95 -39.21 -64.34
CA LEU A 366 -35.57 -40.46 -63.66
C LEU A 366 -36.28 -40.66 -62.32
N ASP A 367 -37.12 -39.69 -61.93
CA ASP A 367 -37.66 -39.56 -60.59
C ASP A 367 -38.72 -40.67 -60.33
N THR A 368 -39.72 -40.84 -61.19
CA THR A 368 -40.92 -41.69 -60.97
C THR A 368 -40.76 -43.14 -60.47
N LEU A 369 -39.72 -43.90 -60.85
CA LEU A 369 -39.50 -45.27 -60.32
C LEU A 369 -38.78 -45.25 -58.97
N ASN A 370 -37.88 -44.27 -58.79
CA ASN A 370 -37.29 -43.96 -57.49
C ASN A 370 -38.36 -43.35 -56.55
N GLU A 371 -39.28 -42.53 -57.06
CA GLU A 371 -40.44 -41.99 -56.34
C GLU A 371 -41.34 -43.11 -55.82
N LEU A 372 -41.63 -44.17 -56.57
CA LEU A 372 -42.51 -45.24 -56.07
C LEU A 372 -41.84 -46.05 -54.95
N ALA A 373 -40.56 -46.35 -55.10
CA ALA A 373 -39.77 -47.04 -54.07
C ALA A 373 -39.55 -46.16 -52.83
N ALA A 374 -39.30 -44.86 -53.02
CA ALA A 374 -39.18 -43.85 -51.97
C ALA A 374 -40.52 -43.50 -51.31
N ALA A 375 -41.64 -43.55 -52.04
CA ALA A 375 -43.00 -43.35 -51.49
C ALA A 375 -43.41 -44.49 -50.54
N LEU A 376 -42.83 -45.67 -50.73
CA LEU A 376 -42.89 -46.80 -49.79
C LEU A 376 -41.69 -46.82 -48.81
N GLY A 377 -40.87 -45.76 -48.79
CA GLY A 377 -39.77 -45.55 -47.85
C GLY A 377 -38.53 -46.41 -48.07
N ASN A 378 -38.45 -47.20 -49.15
CA ASN A 378 -37.44 -48.25 -49.36
C ASN A 378 -37.30 -49.22 -48.17
N ASP A 379 -38.38 -49.46 -47.41
CA ASP A 379 -38.36 -50.18 -46.14
C ASP A 379 -38.38 -51.72 -46.31
N PRO A 380 -37.30 -52.45 -45.93
CA PRO A 380 -37.29 -53.91 -45.99
C PRO A 380 -38.25 -54.60 -45.00
N ASN A 381 -38.71 -53.88 -43.98
CA ASN A 381 -39.53 -54.40 -42.88
C ASN A 381 -40.94 -53.79 -42.86
N PHE A 382 -41.48 -53.43 -44.03
CA PHE A 382 -42.77 -52.74 -44.20
C PHE A 382 -43.92 -53.29 -43.33
N ALA A 383 -44.01 -54.61 -43.14
CA ALA A 383 -45.01 -55.24 -42.27
C ALA A 383 -44.86 -54.84 -40.78
N THR A 384 -43.64 -54.80 -40.25
CA THR A 384 -43.33 -54.34 -38.89
C THR A 384 -43.60 -52.85 -38.76
N THR A 385 -43.25 -52.06 -39.78
CA THR A 385 -43.53 -50.62 -39.83
C THR A 385 -45.03 -50.32 -39.83
N MET A 386 -45.84 -51.08 -40.58
CA MET A 386 -47.30 -50.98 -40.51
C MET A 386 -47.87 -51.41 -39.16
N THR A 387 -47.32 -52.46 -38.53
CA THR A 387 -47.73 -52.87 -37.17
C THR A 387 -47.47 -51.76 -36.16
N ASN A 388 -46.31 -51.11 -36.23
CA ASN A 388 -45.98 -49.94 -35.41
C ASN A 388 -46.88 -48.72 -35.73
N ALA A 389 -47.20 -48.48 -37.00
CA ALA A 389 -48.10 -47.41 -37.41
C ALA A 389 -49.56 -47.59 -36.92
N LEU A 390 -50.01 -48.85 -36.75
CA LEU A 390 -51.30 -49.16 -36.12
C LEU A 390 -51.24 -48.99 -34.60
N ALA A 391 -50.12 -49.33 -33.94
CA ALA A 391 -49.93 -49.11 -32.51
C ALA A 391 -49.95 -47.62 -32.09
N LEU A 392 -49.76 -46.69 -33.04
CA LEU A 392 -49.91 -45.25 -32.85
C LEU A 392 -51.37 -44.74 -32.90
N LYS A 393 -52.35 -45.60 -33.19
CA LYS A 393 -53.77 -45.22 -33.24
C LYS A 393 -54.41 -45.34 -31.85
N ALA A 394 -55.08 -44.27 -31.41
CA ALA A 394 -55.81 -44.27 -30.15
C ALA A 394 -57.05 -45.21 -30.22
N PRO A 395 -57.39 -45.95 -29.15
CA PRO A 395 -58.60 -46.77 -29.10
C PRO A 395 -59.88 -45.95 -29.34
N LEU A 396 -60.84 -46.53 -30.07
CA LEU A 396 -62.09 -45.86 -30.45
C LEU A 396 -63.01 -45.55 -29.24
N ALA A 397 -62.91 -46.33 -28.17
CA ALA A 397 -63.64 -46.10 -26.92
C ALA A 397 -62.72 -45.47 -25.86
N SER A 398 -63.00 -44.21 -25.51
CA SER A 398 -62.43 -43.47 -24.37
C SER A 398 -60.90 -43.56 -24.20
N PRO A 399 -60.09 -43.10 -25.17
CA PRO A 399 -58.65 -43.07 -25.04
C PRO A 399 -58.20 -42.05 -23.99
N THR A 400 -57.20 -42.42 -23.17
CA THR A 400 -56.54 -41.48 -22.25
C THR A 400 -55.32 -40.86 -22.94
N PHE A 401 -55.34 -39.55 -23.17
CA PHE A 401 -54.22 -38.83 -23.79
C PHE A 401 -53.23 -38.33 -22.73
N THR A 402 -51.96 -38.68 -22.87
CA THR A 402 -50.85 -38.15 -22.05
C THR A 402 -49.87 -37.36 -22.91
N GLY A 403 -49.20 -36.35 -22.32
CA GLY A 403 -48.31 -35.45 -23.05
C GLY A 403 -49.06 -34.31 -23.76
N ALA A 404 -48.62 -33.95 -24.98
CA ALA A 404 -49.17 -32.85 -25.77
C ALA A 404 -49.89 -33.37 -27.04
N PRO A 405 -51.15 -33.85 -26.93
CA PRO A 405 -51.90 -34.38 -28.06
C PRO A 405 -52.19 -33.32 -29.13
N LYS A 406 -52.08 -33.70 -30.41
CA LYS A 406 -52.41 -32.85 -31.55
C LYS A 406 -53.83 -33.18 -32.05
N ALA A 407 -54.66 -32.16 -32.20
CA ALA A 407 -56.01 -32.27 -32.78
C ALA A 407 -56.20 -31.21 -33.89
N GLN A 408 -57.19 -31.41 -34.76
CA GLN A 408 -57.57 -30.42 -35.76
C GLN A 408 -58.15 -29.19 -35.07
N THR A 409 -57.76 -28.01 -35.52
CA THR A 409 -58.24 -26.72 -35.00
C THR A 409 -59.60 -26.39 -35.62
N PRO A 410 -60.69 -26.26 -34.84
CA PRO A 410 -62.00 -25.91 -35.39
C PRO A 410 -62.07 -24.48 -35.90
N ALA A 411 -63.13 -24.15 -36.65
CA ALA A 411 -63.43 -22.77 -37.02
C ALA A 411 -63.90 -21.97 -35.80
N ILE A 412 -63.56 -20.68 -35.70
CA ILE A 412 -63.87 -19.83 -34.53
C ILE A 412 -65.38 -19.60 -34.25
N SER A 413 -66.25 -20.05 -35.15
CA SER A 413 -67.70 -20.04 -35.03
C SER A 413 -68.30 -21.43 -34.77
N ASP A 414 -67.47 -22.47 -34.62
CA ASP A 414 -67.92 -23.83 -34.32
C ASP A 414 -68.53 -23.90 -32.90
N ASN A 415 -69.64 -24.61 -32.77
CA ASN A 415 -70.33 -24.91 -31.52
C ASN A 415 -70.59 -26.42 -31.33
N GLY A 416 -69.97 -27.27 -32.16
CA GLY A 416 -70.00 -28.72 -32.04
C GLY A 416 -69.10 -29.28 -30.94
N THR A 417 -69.01 -30.62 -30.88
CA THR A 417 -68.26 -31.37 -29.86
C THR A 417 -66.78 -31.58 -30.20
N SER A 418 -66.23 -30.78 -31.11
CA SER A 418 -64.83 -30.78 -31.54
C SER A 418 -63.86 -30.51 -30.38
N LEU A 419 -62.67 -31.12 -30.38
CA LEU A 419 -61.62 -30.78 -29.41
C LEU A 419 -61.08 -29.37 -29.64
N ALA A 420 -61.27 -28.47 -28.67
CA ALA A 420 -60.75 -27.11 -28.72
C ALA A 420 -59.21 -27.11 -28.60
N THR A 421 -58.52 -26.71 -29.66
CA THR A 421 -57.05 -26.60 -29.68
C THR A 421 -56.57 -25.26 -29.12
N THR A 422 -55.29 -25.20 -28.71
CA THR A 422 -54.66 -23.92 -28.34
C THR A 422 -54.61 -22.92 -29.49
N ALA A 423 -54.68 -23.36 -30.75
CA ALA A 423 -54.77 -22.49 -31.92
C ALA A 423 -56.19 -21.94 -32.14
N PHE A 424 -57.25 -22.72 -31.85
CA PHE A 424 -58.63 -22.23 -31.83
C PHE A 424 -58.79 -21.11 -30.80
N VAL A 425 -58.24 -21.31 -29.59
CA VAL A 425 -58.21 -20.29 -28.54
C VAL A 425 -57.46 -19.04 -29.02
N ARG A 426 -56.29 -19.16 -29.67
CA ARG A 426 -55.58 -18.01 -30.25
C ARG A 426 -56.35 -17.31 -31.36
N ALA A 427 -57.03 -18.04 -32.23
CA ALA A 427 -57.82 -17.45 -33.32
C ALA A 427 -59.07 -16.73 -32.80
N LEU A 428 -59.70 -17.25 -31.74
CA LEU A 428 -60.78 -16.58 -31.03
C LEU A 428 -60.29 -15.27 -30.36
N MET A 429 -59.13 -15.31 -29.70
CA MET A 429 -58.47 -14.10 -29.15
C MET A 429 -58.14 -13.08 -30.24
N ALA A 430 -57.68 -13.54 -31.41
CA ALA A 430 -57.36 -12.71 -32.57
C ALA A 430 -58.59 -11.97 -33.14
N ARG A 431 -59.77 -12.61 -33.18
CA ARG A 431 -61.02 -11.97 -33.63
C ARG A 431 -61.35 -10.72 -32.82
N TYR A 432 -61.04 -10.72 -31.52
CA TYR A 432 -61.25 -9.59 -30.62
C TYR A 432 -60.02 -8.65 -30.53
N GLY A 433 -58.99 -8.89 -31.36
CA GLY A 433 -57.77 -8.07 -31.44
C GLY A 433 -56.79 -8.26 -30.28
N LEU A 434 -56.99 -9.27 -29.43
CA LEU A 434 -56.15 -9.52 -28.26
C LEU A 434 -54.94 -10.39 -28.62
N GLY A 435 -53.79 -9.74 -28.83
CA GLY A 435 -52.49 -10.41 -28.97
C GLY A 435 -52.07 -10.77 -30.40
N THR A 436 -52.51 -10.03 -31.41
CA THR A 436 -52.12 -10.26 -32.82
C THR A 436 -51.74 -8.98 -33.57
N THR A 437 -50.89 -9.12 -34.60
CA THR A 437 -50.49 -8.04 -35.51
C THR A 437 -51.45 -7.89 -36.69
N ALA A 438 -52.43 -6.98 -36.52
CA ALA A 438 -53.32 -6.37 -37.53
C ALA A 438 -54.41 -7.23 -38.23
N TYR A 439 -55.67 -6.80 -38.06
CA TYR A 439 -56.83 -7.20 -38.88
C TYR A 439 -57.48 -5.93 -39.47
N PHE A 440 -57.59 -5.84 -40.80
CA PHE A 440 -58.11 -4.67 -41.51
C PHE A 440 -59.64 -4.71 -41.63
N PHE A 441 -60.31 -3.66 -41.17
CA PHE A 441 -61.76 -3.49 -41.16
C PHE A 441 -62.23 -2.63 -42.33
N ALA A 442 -62.86 -3.26 -43.32
CA ALA A 442 -63.38 -2.62 -44.54
C ALA A 442 -64.84 -2.13 -44.43
N GLY A 443 -65.39 -2.01 -43.21
CA GLY A 443 -66.79 -1.59 -42.97
C GLY A 443 -66.94 -0.11 -42.59
N ASN A 444 -68.11 0.27 -42.09
CA ASN A 444 -68.34 1.60 -41.54
C ASN A 444 -67.95 1.66 -40.05
N ILE A 445 -67.02 2.55 -39.69
CA ILE A 445 -66.44 2.71 -38.35
C ILE A 445 -67.45 3.18 -37.28
N ASP A 446 -68.51 3.88 -37.70
CA ASP A 446 -69.59 4.35 -36.83
C ASP A 446 -70.59 3.22 -36.50
N GLN A 447 -70.54 2.12 -37.25
CA GLN A 447 -71.47 0.98 -37.20
C GLN A 447 -70.85 -0.32 -36.63
N ILE A 448 -69.63 -0.25 -36.06
CA ILE A 448 -69.04 -1.38 -35.32
C ILE A 448 -69.96 -1.71 -34.13
N LYS A 449 -70.25 -3.00 -33.92
CA LYS A 449 -71.12 -3.54 -32.85
C LYS A 449 -70.44 -4.56 -31.94
N GLU A 450 -69.22 -4.95 -32.26
CA GLU A 450 -68.45 -5.95 -31.52
C GLU A 450 -67.31 -5.21 -30.79
N THR A 451 -67.10 -5.51 -29.51
CA THR A 451 -65.98 -4.95 -28.74
C THR A 451 -64.67 -5.60 -29.17
N GLY A 452 -63.64 -4.80 -29.44
CA GLY A 452 -62.35 -5.31 -29.89
C GLY A 452 -61.38 -4.23 -30.37
N ILE A 453 -60.24 -4.66 -30.88
CA ILE A 453 -59.23 -3.79 -31.51
C ILE A 453 -59.25 -4.01 -33.03
N TYR A 454 -59.47 -2.94 -33.79
CA TYR A 454 -59.67 -2.96 -35.25
C TYR A 454 -58.64 -2.07 -35.95
N SER A 455 -58.23 -2.38 -37.18
CA SER A 455 -57.43 -1.47 -38.02
C SER A 455 -58.26 -0.92 -39.17
N THR A 456 -58.27 0.39 -39.38
CA THR A 456 -58.96 1.06 -40.50
C THR A 456 -58.04 1.21 -41.70
N TYR A 457 -58.62 1.38 -42.89
CA TYR A 457 -57.90 1.50 -44.16
C TYR A 457 -58.72 2.31 -45.18
N ALA A 458 -58.23 2.45 -46.41
CA ALA A 458 -58.89 3.24 -47.47
C ALA A 458 -60.30 2.77 -47.87
N SER A 459 -60.68 1.53 -47.54
CA SER A 459 -62.03 0.99 -47.73
C SER A 459 -62.96 1.21 -46.52
N THR A 460 -62.45 1.67 -45.38
CA THR A 460 -63.26 2.00 -44.20
C THR A 460 -64.11 3.24 -44.49
N THR A 461 -65.38 3.22 -44.10
CA THR A 461 -66.32 4.34 -44.25
C THR A 461 -66.79 4.87 -42.90
N GLY A 462 -67.55 5.96 -42.89
CA GLY A 462 -68.05 6.61 -41.66
C GLY A 462 -67.20 7.80 -41.23
N THR A 463 -67.49 8.31 -40.04
CA THR A 463 -66.91 9.56 -39.52
C THR A 463 -65.52 9.32 -38.96
N LEU A 464 -64.49 9.60 -39.76
CA LEU A 464 -63.08 9.46 -39.36
C LEU A 464 -62.58 10.68 -38.56
N PRO A 465 -61.51 10.54 -37.75
CA PRO A 465 -60.85 11.70 -37.13
C PRO A 465 -60.26 12.61 -38.21
N LYS A 466 -60.26 13.92 -37.96
CA LYS A 466 -59.76 14.92 -38.90
C LYS A 466 -58.35 15.38 -38.55
N ASN A 467 -57.56 15.62 -39.58
CA ASN A 467 -56.25 16.24 -39.49
C ASN A 467 -56.40 17.68 -38.95
N PRO A 468 -55.77 18.05 -37.81
CA PRO A 468 -55.89 19.39 -37.23
C PRO A 468 -55.34 20.53 -38.10
N THR A 469 -54.43 20.22 -39.02
CA THR A 469 -53.73 21.18 -39.89
C THR A 469 -54.42 21.34 -41.26
N THR A 470 -55.02 20.28 -41.80
CA THR A 470 -55.63 20.29 -43.15
C THR A 470 -57.15 20.14 -43.17
N GLY A 471 -57.77 19.73 -42.06
CA GLY A 471 -59.21 19.48 -41.95
C GLY A 471 -59.71 18.22 -42.68
N ALA A 472 -58.82 17.49 -43.37
CA ALA A 472 -59.15 16.27 -44.09
C ALA A 472 -59.24 15.03 -43.17
N ASP A 473 -60.04 14.05 -43.55
CA ASP A 473 -60.21 12.79 -42.81
C ASP A 473 -58.92 11.96 -42.83
N ILE A 474 -58.54 11.39 -41.68
CA ILE A 474 -57.32 10.58 -41.55
C ILE A 474 -57.65 9.11 -41.84
N ILE A 475 -57.09 8.61 -42.93
CA ILE A 475 -57.25 7.23 -43.42
C ILE A 475 -56.08 6.38 -42.90
N GLY A 476 -56.37 5.27 -42.22
CA GLY A 476 -55.38 4.34 -41.69
C GLY A 476 -55.05 4.57 -40.21
N GLY A 477 -55.65 3.77 -39.32
CA GLY A 477 -55.48 3.86 -37.87
C GLY A 477 -55.98 2.63 -37.11
N MET A 478 -55.47 2.39 -35.91
CA MET A 478 -55.98 1.38 -35.00
C MET A 478 -57.06 1.97 -34.10
N VAL A 479 -58.14 1.21 -33.84
CA VAL A 479 -59.27 1.60 -33.00
C VAL A 479 -59.47 0.57 -31.92
N LEU A 480 -59.38 0.99 -30.66
CA LEU A 480 -60.01 0.26 -29.56
C LEU A 480 -61.48 0.70 -29.52
N HIS A 481 -62.39 -0.21 -29.85
CA HIS A 481 -63.82 0.00 -29.76
C HIS A 481 -64.39 -0.82 -28.60
N VAL A 482 -65.12 -0.13 -27.72
CA VAL A 482 -65.81 -0.75 -26.58
C VAL A 482 -67.31 -0.46 -26.73
N GLU A 483 -68.04 -1.46 -27.20
CA GLU A 483 -69.50 -1.47 -27.24
C GLU A 483 -70.02 -1.75 -25.82
N ARG A 484 -70.96 -0.94 -25.32
CA ARG A 484 -71.44 -1.03 -23.93
C ARG A 484 -72.83 -1.64 -23.78
N ASP A 485 -73.68 -1.54 -24.79
CA ASP A 485 -75.08 -2.01 -24.77
C ASP A 485 -75.55 -2.67 -26.08
N GLY A 486 -74.60 -3.07 -26.93
CA GLY A 486 -74.84 -3.86 -28.15
C GLY A 486 -75.46 -3.12 -29.34
N THR A 487 -75.92 -1.87 -29.19
CA THR A 487 -76.30 -1.05 -30.37
C THR A 487 -76.28 0.48 -30.20
N ASN A 488 -76.36 1.04 -28.98
CA ASN A 488 -76.67 2.46 -28.78
C ASN A 488 -75.55 3.29 -28.15
N SER A 489 -74.75 2.75 -27.21
CA SER A 489 -73.62 3.47 -26.60
C SER A 489 -72.29 2.72 -26.71
N ALA A 490 -71.24 3.50 -26.99
CA ALA A 490 -69.90 2.99 -27.30
C ALA A 490 -68.82 3.99 -26.89
N PHE A 491 -67.58 3.54 -26.79
CA PHE A 491 -66.40 4.38 -26.70
C PHE A 491 -65.39 3.97 -27.78
N GLN A 492 -64.72 4.94 -28.40
CA GLN A 492 -63.63 4.70 -29.33
C GLN A 492 -62.41 5.55 -28.97
N LEU A 493 -61.28 4.87 -28.85
CA LEU A 493 -59.93 5.47 -28.87
C LEU A 493 -59.28 5.05 -30.19
N TRP A 494 -58.71 6.00 -30.92
CA TRP A 494 -58.17 5.83 -32.26
C TRP A 494 -56.72 6.34 -32.29
N GLU A 495 -55.83 5.61 -32.94
CA GLU A 495 -54.38 5.87 -33.10
C GLU A 495 -54.01 5.78 -34.58
N SER A 496 -53.38 6.80 -35.18
CA SER A 496 -53.03 6.73 -36.62
C SER A 496 -51.94 5.70 -36.89
N ILE A 497 -52.13 4.87 -37.93
CA ILE A 497 -51.16 3.85 -38.35
C ILE A 497 -50.11 4.40 -39.32
N SER A 498 -50.37 5.59 -39.89
CA SER A 498 -49.46 6.28 -40.79
C SER A 498 -49.69 7.80 -40.85
N SER A 499 -48.58 8.53 -40.89
CA SER A 499 -48.22 9.86 -41.45
C SER A 499 -49.18 11.05 -41.52
N GLY A 500 -50.46 10.93 -41.17
CA GLY A 500 -51.53 11.82 -41.65
C GLY A 500 -51.28 13.31 -41.41
N VAL A 501 -50.64 13.68 -40.30
CA VAL A 501 -49.97 14.96 -40.11
C VAL A 501 -48.48 14.74 -40.22
N ALA A 502 -47.85 15.42 -41.18
CA ALA A 502 -46.41 15.63 -41.14
C ALA A 502 -46.09 16.45 -39.88
N ALA A 503 -45.35 15.86 -38.94
CA ALA A 503 -44.64 16.70 -37.99
C ALA A 503 -43.70 17.63 -38.77
N PRO A 504 -43.45 18.86 -38.28
CA PRO A 504 -42.47 19.76 -38.89
C PRO A 504 -41.16 19.02 -39.16
N GLY A 505 -40.79 18.87 -40.43
CA GLY A 505 -39.65 18.06 -40.87
C GLY A 505 -39.95 16.70 -41.53
N GLY A 506 -41.21 16.39 -41.87
CA GLY A 506 -41.56 15.23 -42.72
C GLY A 506 -41.51 13.87 -42.02
N GLY A 507 -41.50 13.87 -40.69
CA GLY A 507 -41.64 12.68 -39.85
C GLY A 507 -43.10 12.38 -39.50
N VAL A 508 -43.35 11.11 -39.18
CA VAL A 508 -44.68 10.54 -38.92
C VAL A 508 -44.94 10.49 -37.42
N MET A 509 -45.88 11.28 -36.92
CA MET A 509 -46.33 11.17 -35.52
C MET A 509 -47.68 10.46 -35.46
N GLY A 510 -47.80 9.51 -34.52
CA GLY A 510 -49.09 8.92 -34.17
C GLY A 510 -50.01 9.99 -33.59
N LEU A 511 -51.18 10.21 -34.21
CA LEU A 511 -52.22 11.05 -33.64
C LEU A 511 -53.25 10.19 -32.94
N SER A 512 -53.37 10.40 -31.63
CA SER A 512 -54.36 9.74 -30.79
C SER A 512 -55.63 10.62 -30.69
N PHE A 513 -56.80 10.06 -30.98
CA PHE A 513 -58.11 10.71 -30.85
C PHE A 513 -59.07 9.88 -30.02
N ARG A 514 -60.04 10.53 -29.39
CA ARG A 514 -61.12 9.88 -28.64
C ARG A 514 -62.48 10.47 -28.98
N ARG A 515 -63.52 9.63 -28.96
CA ARG A 515 -64.93 10.05 -29.01
C ARG A 515 -65.85 9.05 -28.29
N SER A 516 -67.09 9.43 -28.05
CA SER A 516 -68.11 8.54 -27.48
C SER A 516 -69.37 8.53 -28.34
N ARG A 517 -70.07 7.38 -28.40
CA ARG A 517 -71.45 7.32 -28.89
C ARG A 517 -72.36 7.48 -27.68
N LEU A 518 -73.17 8.54 -27.68
CA LEU A 518 -74.18 8.81 -26.67
C LEU A 518 -75.34 7.81 -26.80
N GLY A 519 -76.12 7.60 -25.73
CA GLY A 519 -77.24 6.64 -25.72
C GLY A 519 -78.36 6.90 -26.75
N SER A 520 -78.33 8.05 -27.44
CA SER A 520 -79.15 8.37 -28.61
C SER A 520 -78.67 7.72 -29.92
N GLY A 521 -77.57 6.97 -29.90
CA GLY A 521 -76.89 6.46 -31.10
C GLY A 521 -76.02 7.49 -31.82
N THR A 522 -75.98 8.74 -31.35
CA THR A 522 -75.21 9.83 -31.96
C THR A 522 -73.76 9.82 -31.47
N TRP A 523 -72.79 9.92 -32.38
CA TRP A 523 -71.38 10.09 -32.04
C TRP A 523 -71.07 11.55 -31.69
N THR A 524 -70.25 11.78 -30.67
CA THR A 524 -69.58 13.07 -30.47
C THR A 524 -68.49 13.27 -31.53
N ASP A 525 -68.12 14.51 -31.78
CA ASP A 525 -66.94 14.83 -32.59
C ASP A 525 -65.67 14.17 -32.02
N TRP A 526 -64.70 13.92 -32.91
CA TRP A 526 -63.38 13.44 -32.55
C TRP A 526 -62.55 14.56 -31.91
N VAL A 527 -62.04 14.31 -30.71
CA VAL A 527 -61.13 15.22 -30.00
C VAL A 527 -59.78 14.54 -29.83
N MET A 528 -58.68 15.28 -30.03
CA MET A 528 -57.34 14.74 -29.77
C MET A 528 -57.20 14.31 -28.30
N ALA A 529 -56.62 13.14 -28.07
CA ALA A 529 -56.37 12.62 -26.73
C ALA A 529 -55.11 13.26 -26.11
N TRP A 530 -54.13 13.63 -26.94
CA TRP A 530 -52.94 14.39 -26.57
C TRP A 530 -52.90 15.68 -27.37
N ASP A 531 -52.72 16.81 -26.69
CA ASP A 531 -52.57 18.13 -27.30
C ASP A 531 -51.40 18.90 -26.64
N ALA A 532 -51.15 20.12 -27.12
CA ALA A 532 -50.06 20.97 -26.63
C ALA A 532 -50.23 21.42 -25.16
N LEU A 533 -51.42 21.26 -24.56
CA LEU A 533 -51.67 21.61 -23.15
C LEU A 533 -51.31 20.46 -22.20
N ASN A 534 -51.39 19.20 -22.68
CA ASN A 534 -51.35 18.02 -21.83
C ASN A 534 -50.04 17.22 -21.89
N THR A 535 -49.19 17.40 -22.92
CA THR A 535 -47.88 16.71 -23.03
C THR A 535 -46.74 17.58 -23.61
N PRO A 536 -46.34 18.69 -22.95
CA PRO A 536 -45.14 19.44 -23.34
C PRO A 536 -43.84 18.65 -23.04
N LYS A 537 -43.02 18.53 -24.07
CA LYS A 537 -41.76 17.77 -24.13
C LYS A 537 -40.64 18.37 -23.25
N GLN A 538 -39.95 17.53 -22.48
CA GLN A 538 -38.65 17.89 -21.89
C GLN A 538 -37.55 17.70 -22.94
N ALA A 539 -36.77 18.75 -23.19
CA ALA A 539 -35.99 18.87 -24.41
C ALA A 539 -34.62 19.56 -24.12
N ASN A 540 -33.46 18.97 -24.50
CA ASN A 540 -32.10 19.48 -24.28
C ASN A 540 -31.51 20.45 -25.36
N ALA A 541 -31.08 20.00 -26.56
CA ALA A 541 -30.58 20.89 -27.65
C ALA A 541 -30.84 20.47 -29.17
N ILE A 542 -30.45 19.31 -29.73
CA ILE A 542 -30.96 18.70 -31.01
C ILE A 542 -32.47 18.66 -31.34
N ASP A 543 -33.26 17.63 -30.96
CA ASP A 543 -34.70 17.55 -31.28
C ASP A 543 -35.44 18.51 -30.37
N ASP A 544 -35.26 19.74 -30.77
CA ASP A 544 -35.69 20.90 -30.11
C ASP A 544 -37.23 21.08 -30.33
N THR A 545 -37.79 20.37 -31.30
CA THR A 545 -39.21 20.31 -31.69
C THR A 545 -40.22 20.25 -30.55
N ALA A 546 -41.10 21.26 -30.46
CA ALA A 546 -42.34 21.18 -29.72
C ALA A 546 -43.23 20.12 -30.37
N GLY A 547 -43.44 18.99 -29.68
CA GLY A 547 -44.15 17.81 -30.18
C GLY A 547 -44.20 16.72 -29.12
N ALA A 548 -45.21 15.85 -29.20
CA ALA A 548 -45.56 14.87 -28.16
C ALA A 548 -44.69 13.59 -28.15
N MET A 549 -44.78 12.83 -27.06
CA MET A 549 -44.06 11.55 -26.84
C MET A 549 -44.61 10.38 -27.66
N LEU A 550 -43.74 9.42 -27.98
CA LEU A 550 -44.12 8.10 -28.52
C LEU A 550 -44.35 7.08 -27.39
N THR A 551 -45.39 6.24 -27.51
CA THR A 551 -46.07 5.55 -26.40
C THR A 551 -45.84 4.03 -26.33
N VAL A 552 -44.60 3.56 -26.21
CA VAL A 552 -44.30 2.14 -25.90
C VAL A 552 -43.14 1.96 -24.93
N GLY A 553 -43.35 1.12 -23.92
CA GLY A 553 -42.38 0.85 -22.86
C GLY A 553 -42.24 2.04 -21.91
N ALA A 554 -43.09 2.08 -20.87
CA ALA A 554 -43.06 3.16 -19.88
C ALA A 554 -41.67 3.22 -19.21
N PHE A 555 -40.90 4.24 -19.58
CA PHE A 555 -39.53 4.54 -19.15
C PHE A 555 -38.47 3.56 -19.66
N GLY A 556 -37.59 4.06 -20.54
CA GLY A 556 -36.52 3.27 -21.15
C GLY A 556 -35.27 3.17 -20.27
N LEU A 557 -34.65 1.99 -20.30
CA LEU A 557 -33.29 1.70 -19.81
C LEU A 557 -32.84 0.37 -20.47
N GLY A 558 -32.02 0.43 -21.52
CA GLY A 558 -31.57 -0.76 -22.26
C GLY A 558 -30.29 -0.49 -23.05
N ALA A 559 -29.32 -1.41 -23.00
CA ALA A 559 -27.96 -1.18 -23.48
C ALA A 559 -27.82 -1.29 -25.02
N ALA A 560 -26.99 -0.42 -25.60
CA ALA A 560 -26.67 -0.42 -27.02
C ALA A 560 -25.71 -1.56 -27.43
N THR A 561 -25.94 -2.17 -28.59
CA THR A 561 -25.00 -3.10 -29.28
C THR A 561 -24.62 -2.59 -30.67
N ALA A 562 -23.82 -3.37 -31.41
CA ALA A 562 -22.80 -2.84 -32.33
C ALA A 562 -23.31 -2.17 -33.62
N ASP A 563 -24.54 -2.43 -34.06
CA ASP A 563 -25.13 -1.84 -35.27
C ASP A 563 -25.92 -0.54 -34.99
N THR A 564 -25.67 0.09 -33.83
CA THR A 564 -26.00 1.51 -33.66
C THR A 564 -25.19 2.31 -34.69
N PRO A 565 -25.83 3.12 -35.56
CA PRO A 565 -25.13 3.79 -36.65
C PRO A 565 -24.00 4.64 -36.10
N LEU A 566 -22.78 4.37 -36.54
CA LEU A 566 -21.58 5.04 -36.07
C LEU A 566 -21.69 6.54 -36.33
N ILE A 567 -21.45 7.36 -35.29
CA ILE A 567 -21.13 8.77 -35.51
C ILE A 567 -19.73 8.83 -36.15
N THR A 568 -19.71 9.02 -37.47
CA THR A 568 -18.50 9.28 -38.26
C THR A 568 -18.20 10.77 -38.41
N ASP A 569 -19.08 11.65 -37.91
CA ASP A 569 -18.90 13.11 -37.93
C ASP A 569 -19.81 13.77 -36.87
N PHE A 570 -19.22 14.54 -35.95
CA PHE A 570 -19.90 15.31 -34.90
C PHE A 570 -20.23 16.76 -35.31
N SER A 571 -19.73 17.21 -36.48
CA SER A 571 -20.04 18.50 -37.09
C SER A 571 -21.31 18.48 -37.96
N LEU A 572 -21.75 17.29 -38.37
CA LEU A 572 -23.11 17.08 -38.87
C LEU A 572 -24.15 17.34 -37.76
N ASP A 573 -25.34 17.78 -38.14
CA ASP A 573 -26.48 17.87 -37.21
C ASP A 573 -27.14 16.51 -37.03
N LEU A 574 -26.71 15.80 -35.99
CA LEU A 574 -27.29 14.54 -35.55
C LEU A 574 -28.75 14.74 -35.07
N ARG A 575 -29.48 13.65 -34.78
CA ARG A 575 -30.76 13.66 -34.01
C ARG A 575 -30.44 13.35 -32.52
N PRO A 576 -31.29 13.65 -31.52
CA PRO A 576 -31.00 13.24 -30.15
C PRO A 576 -31.44 11.80 -29.92
N GLY A 577 -30.78 11.17 -28.98
CA GLY A 577 -30.86 9.74 -28.74
C GLY A 577 -29.51 9.21 -28.31
N PHE A 578 -29.44 7.89 -28.19
CA PHE A 578 -28.21 7.19 -27.80
C PHE A 578 -27.53 6.59 -29.03
N TYR A 579 -26.25 6.90 -29.17
CA TYR A 579 -25.40 6.54 -30.31
C TYR A 579 -24.14 5.83 -29.83
N ARG A 580 -23.40 5.25 -30.77
CA ARG A 580 -22.05 4.72 -30.57
C ARG A 580 -21.11 5.37 -31.58
N ALA A 581 -19.86 5.59 -31.20
CA ALA A 581 -18.80 5.97 -32.14
C ALA A 581 -17.55 5.10 -31.91
N PHE A 582 -16.82 4.83 -32.99
CA PHE A 582 -15.53 4.13 -32.98
C PHE A 582 -14.52 4.96 -33.77
N THR A 583 -13.25 4.94 -33.33
CA THR A 583 -12.14 5.62 -34.01
C THR A 583 -11.18 4.67 -34.73
N SER A 584 -11.56 3.40 -34.93
CA SER A 584 -10.64 2.34 -35.37
C SER A 584 -10.59 2.10 -36.89
N GLY A 585 -9.46 2.44 -37.50
CA GLY A 585 -8.86 1.62 -38.57
C GLY A 585 -9.36 1.77 -40.01
N SER A 586 -10.32 2.65 -40.29
CA SER A 586 -10.68 3.04 -41.66
C SER A 586 -10.66 4.59 -41.78
N PRO A 587 -10.23 5.16 -42.92
CA PRO A 587 -9.72 6.53 -42.99
C PRO A 587 -10.82 7.61 -43.14
N GLN A 588 -11.79 7.63 -42.22
CA GLN A 588 -12.48 8.86 -41.86
C GLN A 588 -12.49 8.99 -40.34
N ALA A 589 -11.51 9.76 -39.83
CA ALA A 589 -11.51 10.21 -38.45
C ALA A 589 -12.82 10.98 -38.19
N SER A 590 -13.48 10.71 -37.06
CA SER A 590 -14.73 11.37 -36.71
C SER A 590 -14.49 12.87 -36.54
N ILE A 591 -14.84 13.66 -37.56
CA ILE A 591 -14.68 15.12 -37.55
C ILE A 591 -15.42 15.67 -36.31
N GLY A 592 -14.73 16.45 -35.48
CA GLY A 592 -15.31 17.02 -34.25
C GLY A 592 -15.37 16.11 -33.02
N CYS A 593 -14.70 14.96 -33.02
CA CYS A 593 -14.61 14.11 -31.82
C CYS A 593 -13.92 14.82 -30.64
N PRO A 594 -14.15 14.38 -29.38
CA PRO A 594 -13.43 14.92 -28.23
C PRO A 594 -11.89 14.73 -28.36
N PRO A 595 -11.07 15.62 -27.76
CA PRO A 595 -9.61 15.50 -27.79
C PRO A 595 -9.07 14.24 -27.08
N ASP A 596 -7.90 13.75 -27.53
CA ASP A 596 -7.12 12.65 -26.93
C ASP A 596 -7.86 11.30 -26.78
N THR A 597 -8.79 11.01 -27.70
CA THR A 597 -9.70 9.84 -27.68
C THR A 597 -9.11 8.57 -28.33
N GLY A 598 -7.84 8.28 -28.04
CA GLY A 598 -7.04 7.23 -28.67
C GLY A 598 -7.77 5.87 -28.85
N ASN A 599 -8.00 5.50 -30.10
CA ASN A 599 -8.40 4.17 -30.62
C ASN A 599 -9.39 3.35 -29.76
N THR A 600 -10.46 3.97 -29.27
CA THR A 600 -11.45 3.36 -28.35
C THR A 600 -12.90 3.71 -28.70
N SER A 601 -13.84 2.89 -28.24
CA SER A 601 -15.29 3.04 -28.50
C SER A 601 -15.97 3.90 -27.44
N MET A 602 -16.95 4.70 -27.85
CA MET A 602 -17.72 5.57 -26.96
C MET A 602 -19.24 5.42 -27.15
N SER A 603 -19.97 5.51 -26.04
CA SER A 603 -21.43 5.60 -26.01
C SER A 603 -21.81 7.07 -25.83
N VAL A 604 -22.57 7.64 -26.76
CA VAL A 604 -22.87 9.07 -26.78
C VAL A 604 -24.38 9.27 -26.68
N LEU A 605 -24.83 9.90 -25.60
CA LEU A 605 -26.16 10.50 -25.54
C LEU A 605 -26.07 11.89 -26.16
N VAL A 606 -26.81 12.13 -27.23
CA VAL A 606 -26.96 13.49 -27.78
C VAL A 606 -28.38 13.97 -27.48
N GLY A 607 -28.54 15.23 -27.04
CA GLY A 607 -29.80 15.73 -26.46
C GLY A 607 -30.43 16.88 -27.24
N GLY A 608 -31.77 17.07 -27.15
CA GLY A 608 -32.71 17.83 -28.04
C GLY A 608 -33.72 18.85 -27.48
N GLY A 609 -33.64 20.20 -27.70
CA GLY A 609 -34.42 21.25 -26.95
C GLY A 609 -34.64 22.67 -27.54
N TYR A 610 -35.92 22.99 -27.88
CA TYR A 610 -36.57 24.14 -28.60
C TYR A 610 -36.34 24.45 -30.14
N ILE A 611 -37.23 23.93 -31.01
CA ILE A 611 -37.14 23.54 -32.48
C ILE A 611 -36.23 24.32 -33.42
N THR A 612 -36.01 25.57 -33.10
CA THR A 612 -35.95 26.64 -34.08
C THR A 612 -34.61 27.36 -34.07
N SER A 613 -33.65 26.90 -33.26
CA SER A 613 -32.40 27.61 -33.00
C SER A 613 -31.11 26.80 -33.06
N GLY A 614 -31.14 25.48 -33.27
CA GLY A 614 -29.96 24.76 -33.82
C GLY A 614 -28.76 24.51 -32.88
N TYR A 615 -28.85 24.88 -31.60
CA TYR A 615 -27.87 24.50 -30.56
C TYR A 615 -27.91 23.00 -30.30
N LYS A 616 -26.78 22.28 -30.19
CA LYS A 616 -26.74 20.83 -29.90
C LYS A 616 -25.86 20.54 -28.67
N THR A 617 -26.28 19.65 -27.76
CA THR A 617 -25.56 19.27 -26.53
C THR A 617 -25.33 17.77 -26.49
N PHE A 618 -24.12 17.37 -26.11
CA PHE A 618 -23.59 16.02 -26.24
C PHE A 618 -23.09 15.56 -24.88
N LEU A 619 -23.37 14.30 -24.51
CA LEU A 619 -22.80 13.61 -23.34
C LEU A 619 -22.14 12.33 -23.84
N ALA A 620 -20.82 12.36 -23.98
CA ALA A 620 -20.02 11.24 -24.47
C ALA A 620 -19.36 10.49 -23.32
N ILE A 621 -19.67 9.20 -23.19
CA ILE A 621 -19.06 8.29 -22.23
C ILE A 621 -18.05 7.43 -23.00
N LEU A 622 -16.77 7.71 -22.79
CA LEU A 622 -15.68 6.89 -23.31
C LEU A 622 -15.42 5.71 -22.36
N ASN A 623 -15.45 4.50 -22.91
CA ASN A 623 -14.99 3.29 -22.22
C ASN A 623 -13.70 2.80 -22.89
N ALA A 624 -12.58 3.38 -22.44
CA ALA A 624 -11.25 2.86 -22.76
C ALA A 624 -10.86 1.76 -21.76
N TYR A 625 -10.08 0.78 -22.20
CA TYR A 625 -9.65 -0.39 -21.39
C TYR A 625 -8.91 -0.06 -20.09
N ALA A 626 -8.51 1.20 -19.86
CA ALA A 626 -7.79 1.65 -18.66
C ALA A 626 -8.48 2.79 -17.89
N ALA A 627 -9.54 3.42 -18.40
CA ALA A 627 -10.31 4.45 -17.69
C ALA A 627 -11.66 4.75 -18.38
N THR A 628 -12.73 4.89 -17.58
CA THR A 628 -13.99 5.49 -18.03
C THR A 628 -13.93 7.01 -17.82
N ARG A 629 -14.19 7.79 -18.86
CA ARG A 629 -14.21 9.27 -18.84
C ARG A 629 -15.54 9.77 -19.41
N VAL A 630 -16.09 10.82 -18.81
CA VAL A 630 -17.37 11.41 -19.21
C VAL A 630 -17.16 12.86 -19.64
N PHE A 631 -17.46 13.14 -20.90
CA PHE A 631 -17.33 14.46 -21.53
C PHE A 631 -18.70 15.02 -21.88
N VAL A 632 -18.82 16.35 -21.77
CA VAL A 632 -19.95 17.08 -22.33
C VAL A 632 -19.47 18.04 -23.41
N GLY A 633 -20.13 17.99 -24.56
CA GLY A 633 -19.87 18.86 -25.70
C GLY A 633 -21.05 19.80 -25.95
N VAL A 634 -20.79 20.98 -26.48
CA VAL A 634 -21.82 21.93 -26.92
C VAL A 634 -21.46 22.49 -28.30
N LYS A 635 -22.46 22.56 -29.18
CA LYS A 635 -22.38 23.10 -30.54
C LYS A 635 -23.48 24.15 -30.71
N VAL A 636 -23.21 25.18 -31.51
CA VAL A 636 -24.09 26.35 -31.66
C VAL A 636 -24.77 26.44 -33.03
N THR A 637 -24.11 26.00 -34.11
CA THR A 637 -24.59 26.20 -35.49
C THR A 637 -24.38 24.96 -36.36
N ALA A 638 -25.27 24.74 -37.33
CA ALA A 638 -25.20 23.65 -38.30
C ALA A 638 -23.90 23.71 -39.13
N GLY A 639 -23.09 22.64 -39.08
CA GLY A 639 -21.78 22.54 -39.77
C GLY A 639 -20.56 23.00 -38.96
N GLU A 640 -20.73 23.59 -37.77
CA GLU A 640 -19.61 23.90 -36.86
C GLU A 640 -19.23 22.71 -35.95
N GLN A 641 -18.02 22.74 -35.41
CA GLN A 641 -17.49 21.70 -34.52
C GLN A 641 -17.99 21.88 -33.06
N PRO A 642 -18.25 20.81 -32.29
CA PRO A 642 -18.59 20.94 -30.87
C PRO A 642 -17.36 21.33 -30.02
N MET A 643 -17.58 22.21 -29.03
CA MET A 643 -16.60 22.50 -27.98
C MET A 643 -16.78 21.50 -26.82
N TRP A 644 -15.71 20.80 -26.44
CA TRP A 644 -15.76 19.70 -25.47
C TRP A 644 -15.13 20.06 -24.11
N THR A 645 -15.82 19.71 -23.03
CA THR A 645 -15.41 19.88 -21.64
C THR A 645 -15.55 18.54 -20.89
N GLU A 646 -14.53 18.10 -20.17
CA GLU A 646 -14.62 16.88 -19.34
C GLU A 646 -15.36 17.15 -18.03
N ILE A 647 -16.31 16.28 -17.67
CA ILE A 647 -17.13 16.43 -16.46
C ILE A 647 -16.78 15.43 -15.36
N THR A 648 -16.40 14.18 -15.70
CA THR A 648 -16.04 13.20 -14.65
C THR A 648 -15.00 12.19 -15.12
N GLN A 649 -14.02 12.00 -14.24
CA GLN A 649 -13.08 10.89 -14.18
C GLN A 649 -13.24 10.24 -12.79
N VAL A 650 -12.80 8.98 -12.61
CA VAL A 650 -12.89 8.24 -11.32
C VAL A 650 -12.16 8.93 -10.14
N SER A 651 -11.44 10.02 -10.42
CA SER A 651 -10.73 10.90 -9.49
C SER A 651 -11.59 11.92 -8.72
N GLN A 652 -12.90 12.01 -8.95
CA GLN A 652 -13.76 13.09 -8.40
C GLN A 652 -14.80 12.72 -7.33
N LEU A 653 -14.81 11.49 -6.80
CA LEU A 653 -15.53 11.22 -5.54
C LEU A 653 -14.71 11.82 -4.36
N PRO A 654 -15.32 12.61 -3.45
CA PRO A 654 -14.57 13.40 -2.46
C PRO A 654 -13.86 12.58 -1.39
N PHE A 655 -14.24 11.31 -1.23
CA PHE A 655 -13.55 10.33 -0.39
C PHE A 655 -13.28 9.07 -1.23
N ARG A 656 -12.05 8.58 -1.16
CA ARG A 656 -11.55 7.32 -1.72
C ARG A 656 -11.99 6.11 -0.89
N GLY A 657 -12.31 6.29 0.39
CA GLY A 657 -12.82 5.24 1.25
C GLY A 657 -13.53 5.74 2.51
N VAL A 658 -14.32 4.86 3.12
CA VAL A 658 -15.02 5.08 4.38
C VAL A 658 -14.97 3.82 5.23
N GLN A 659 -14.72 3.95 6.52
CA GLN A 659 -14.82 2.86 7.49
C GLN A 659 -15.51 3.34 8.76
N SER A 660 -16.37 2.48 9.34
CA SER A 660 -17.09 2.80 10.58
C SER A 660 -16.97 1.67 11.60
N TYR A 661 -16.78 2.07 12.86
CA TYR A 661 -16.70 1.20 14.02
C TYR A 661 -17.89 1.53 14.93
N LYS A 662 -18.76 0.54 15.20
CA LYS A 662 -19.97 0.69 16.02
C LYS A 662 -20.06 -0.30 17.20
N THR A 663 -19.27 -1.38 17.15
CA THR A 663 -19.17 -2.35 18.24
C THR A 663 -18.26 -1.79 19.34
N ALA A 664 -18.72 -1.83 20.59
CA ALA A 664 -17.94 -1.36 21.73
C ALA A 664 -16.64 -2.15 21.93
N GLY A 665 -15.57 -1.46 22.29
CA GLY A 665 -14.23 -2.01 22.44
C GLY A 665 -13.15 -1.14 21.80
N VAL A 666 -11.91 -1.65 21.81
CA VAL A 666 -10.76 -0.99 21.16
C VAL A 666 -10.37 -1.78 19.91
N SER A 667 -10.30 -1.08 18.78
CA SER A 667 -9.83 -1.59 17.49
C SER A 667 -8.61 -0.78 17.03
N THR A 668 -7.92 -1.25 16.00
CA THR A 668 -6.90 -0.45 15.30
C THR A 668 -7.36 -0.21 13.87
N TRP A 669 -7.26 1.03 13.41
CA TRP A 669 -7.43 1.39 12.01
C TRP A 669 -6.06 1.63 11.38
N THR A 670 -5.71 0.83 10.38
CA THR A 670 -4.48 1.00 9.61
C THR A 670 -4.70 2.06 8.54
N VAL A 671 -3.83 3.07 8.47
CA VAL A 671 -3.93 4.17 7.51
C VAL A 671 -3.61 3.61 6.10
N PRO A 672 -4.54 3.66 5.13
CA PRO A 672 -4.29 3.11 3.80
C PRO A 672 -3.17 3.84 3.07
N ALA A 673 -2.44 3.13 2.22
CA ALA A 673 -1.29 3.67 1.51
C ALA A 673 -1.66 4.93 0.70
N GLY A 674 -0.92 6.02 0.92
CA GLY A 674 -1.14 7.30 0.26
C GLY A 674 -2.17 8.23 0.93
N VAL A 675 -2.87 7.78 1.97
CA VAL A 675 -3.74 8.65 2.79
C VAL A 675 -2.88 9.52 3.71
N ARG A 676 -3.20 10.82 3.77
CA ARG A 676 -2.50 11.80 4.63
C ARG A 676 -3.45 12.61 5.52
N LYS A 677 -4.72 12.73 5.14
CA LYS A 677 -5.75 13.45 5.90
C LYS A 677 -7.03 12.64 5.89
N VAL A 678 -7.75 12.66 7.00
CA VAL A 678 -9.01 11.93 7.16
C VAL A 678 -10.04 12.80 7.88
N TRP A 679 -11.28 12.79 7.41
CA TRP A 679 -12.41 13.36 8.15
C TRP A 679 -12.91 12.32 9.14
N VAL A 680 -12.94 12.68 10.43
CA VAL A 680 -13.32 11.77 11.51
C VAL A 680 -14.51 12.32 12.27
N THR A 681 -15.48 11.45 12.56
CA THR A 681 -16.59 11.70 13.48
C THR A 681 -16.52 10.67 14.62
N VAL A 682 -16.50 11.15 15.86
CA VAL A 682 -16.52 10.34 17.08
C VAL A 682 -17.77 10.68 17.90
N THR A 683 -18.53 9.65 18.24
CA THR A 683 -19.75 9.74 19.06
C THR A 683 -19.59 8.88 20.31
N GLY A 684 -19.75 9.48 21.49
CA GLY A 684 -19.74 8.77 22.77
C GLY A 684 -20.98 7.89 22.93
N ALA A 685 -20.95 6.92 23.84
CA ALA A 685 -22.10 6.04 24.08
C ALA A 685 -23.20 6.73 24.90
N GLY A 686 -24.45 6.27 24.80
CA GLY A 686 -25.54 6.79 25.64
C GLY A 686 -25.58 6.17 27.03
N GLY A 687 -26.12 6.90 28.01
CA GLY A 687 -26.41 6.38 29.35
C GLY A 687 -27.70 5.55 29.38
N GLY A 688 -27.82 4.62 30.32
CA GLY A 688 -29.03 3.84 30.55
C GLY A 688 -30.10 4.64 31.32
N GLY A 689 -31.37 4.25 31.17
CA GLY A 689 -32.48 4.75 31.99
C GLY A 689 -32.49 4.17 33.40
N GLY A 690 -33.09 4.90 34.33
CA GLY A 690 -33.26 4.46 35.72
C GLY A 690 -34.37 3.43 35.91
N CYS A 691 -34.59 3.03 37.17
CA CYS A 691 -35.72 2.22 37.62
C CYS A 691 -36.33 2.89 38.87
N SER A 692 -37.65 3.01 38.94
CA SER A 692 -38.36 3.70 40.02
C SER A 692 -39.17 2.74 40.90
N ASP A 693 -39.41 3.15 42.14
CA ASP A 693 -40.25 2.39 43.07
C ASP A 693 -41.72 2.40 42.66
N PRO A 694 -42.36 1.23 42.48
CA PRO A 694 -43.78 1.17 42.14
C PRO A 694 -44.69 1.84 43.17
N ALA A 695 -44.29 1.94 44.44
CA ALA A 695 -45.02 2.67 45.47
C ALA A 695 -45.12 4.19 45.20
N THR A 696 -44.21 4.77 44.41
CA THR A 696 -44.24 6.19 44.07
C THR A 696 -45.25 6.55 42.99
N ASN A 697 -45.74 5.57 42.21
CA ASN A 697 -46.54 5.80 40.99
C ASN A 697 -45.88 6.79 39.99
N LEU A 698 -44.55 6.91 40.00
CA LEU A 698 -43.80 7.74 39.07
C LEU A 698 -42.81 6.90 38.25
N GLY A 699 -42.67 7.24 36.96
CA GLY A 699 -41.63 6.69 36.10
C GLY A 699 -40.23 7.13 36.52
N SER A 700 -39.22 6.46 35.97
CA SER A 700 -37.81 6.85 36.10
C SER A 700 -37.37 7.75 34.95
N ALA A 701 -36.19 8.39 35.06
CA ALA A 701 -35.66 9.22 33.97
C ALA A 701 -34.94 8.41 32.89
N GLY A 702 -34.89 8.98 31.69
CA GLY A 702 -34.01 8.51 30.62
C GLY A 702 -32.55 8.92 30.84
N GLY A 703 -31.64 8.11 30.32
CA GLY A 703 -30.22 8.42 30.27
C GLY A 703 -29.89 9.46 29.20
N GLY A 704 -28.78 10.17 29.37
CA GLY A 704 -28.32 11.18 28.42
C GLY A 704 -27.72 10.57 27.16
N GLY A 705 -27.78 11.32 26.06
CA GLY A 705 -27.06 10.97 24.83
C GLY A 705 -25.56 11.25 24.97
N GLY A 706 -24.74 10.56 24.18
CA GLY A 706 -23.30 10.76 24.12
C GLY A 706 -22.87 12.11 23.55
N GLY A 707 -21.60 12.46 23.74
CA GLY A 707 -20.97 13.59 23.05
C GLY A 707 -20.78 13.32 21.56
N ILE A 708 -20.54 14.37 20.78
CA ILE A 708 -20.05 14.29 19.39
C ILE A 708 -18.81 15.17 19.24
N SER A 709 -17.79 14.66 18.56
CA SER A 709 -16.61 15.41 18.15
C SER A 709 -16.27 15.11 16.69
N GLN A 710 -15.94 16.13 15.89
CA GLN A 710 -15.61 16.00 14.46
C GLN A 710 -14.42 16.86 14.07
N ARG A 711 -13.55 16.36 13.19
CA ARG A 711 -12.32 17.04 12.74
C ARG A 711 -11.75 16.48 11.45
N LEU A 712 -11.08 17.32 10.66
CA LEU A 712 -10.08 16.87 9.68
C LEU A 712 -8.75 16.60 10.38
N VAL A 713 -8.37 15.33 10.52
CA VAL A 713 -7.12 14.91 11.16
C VAL A 713 -6.02 14.76 10.11
N ASP A 714 -4.85 15.37 10.35
CA ASP A 714 -3.64 15.11 9.59
C ASP A 714 -2.91 13.89 10.17
N LEU A 715 -2.63 12.91 9.32
CA LEU A 715 -2.00 11.62 9.64
C LEU A 715 -0.69 11.44 8.86
N THR A 716 -0.08 12.53 8.38
CA THR A 716 1.22 12.48 7.70
C THR A 716 2.29 11.82 8.60
N GLY A 717 2.79 10.66 8.18
CA GLY A 717 3.76 9.85 8.93
C GLY A 717 3.15 8.85 9.93
N VAL A 718 1.82 8.76 10.04
CA VAL A 718 1.12 7.81 10.93
C VAL A 718 0.68 6.58 10.14
N THR A 719 1.03 5.39 10.61
CA THR A 719 0.69 4.11 9.94
C THR A 719 -0.60 3.47 10.46
N SER A 720 -0.99 3.76 11.70
CA SER A 720 -2.23 3.25 12.31
C SER A 720 -2.68 4.11 13.48
N VAL A 721 -3.99 4.15 13.73
CA VAL A 721 -4.60 4.87 14.86
C VAL A 721 -5.52 3.92 15.64
N SER A 722 -5.48 3.99 16.98
CA SER A 722 -6.41 3.25 17.84
C SER A 722 -7.81 3.87 17.78
N VAL A 723 -8.84 3.03 17.63
CA VAL A 723 -10.24 3.43 17.58
C VAL A 723 -10.95 2.82 18.77
N THR A 724 -11.40 3.65 19.70
CA THR A 724 -12.16 3.22 20.88
C THR A 724 -13.63 3.55 20.66
N VAL A 725 -14.51 2.56 20.81
CA VAL A 725 -15.95 2.76 20.84
C VAL A 725 -16.46 2.47 22.25
N GLY A 726 -17.09 3.46 22.87
CA GLY A 726 -17.68 3.32 24.20
C GLY A 726 -18.85 2.32 24.22
N ALA A 727 -18.94 1.52 25.28
CA ALA A 727 -20.11 0.68 25.55
C ALA A 727 -21.30 1.51 26.02
N GLY A 728 -22.51 1.11 25.62
CA GLY A 728 -23.76 1.71 26.11
C GLY A 728 -23.94 1.49 27.61
N GLY A 729 -24.46 2.50 28.30
CA GLY A 729 -24.77 2.40 29.73
C GLY A 729 -25.92 1.43 29.97
N ALA A 730 -25.73 0.46 30.87
CA ALA A 730 -26.77 -0.51 31.20
C ALA A 730 -27.99 0.16 31.86
N GLY A 731 -29.20 -0.25 31.49
CA GLY A 731 -30.42 0.16 32.18
C GLY A 731 -30.45 -0.36 33.62
N ALA A 732 -31.02 0.41 34.54
CA ALA A 732 -31.14 0.01 35.94
C ALA A 732 -32.15 -1.14 36.10
N THR A 733 -31.75 -2.24 36.75
CA THR A 733 -32.62 -3.39 37.00
C THR A 733 -33.15 -3.46 38.44
N ALA A 734 -32.53 -2.73 39.37
CA ALA A 734 -32.96 -2.65 40.77
C ALA A 734 -33.83 -1.41 41.01
N ILE A 735 -34.88 -1.57 41.81
CA ILE A 735 -35.80 -0.50 42.20
C ILE A 735 -35.04 0.68 42.82
N SER A 736 -35.46 1.91 42.46
CA SER A 736 -34.87 3.18 42.91
C SER A 736 -33.40 3.41 42.55
N THR A 737 -32.84 2.68 41.58
CA THR A 737 -31.46 2.89 41.11
C THR A 737 -31.38 3.63 39.77
N ALA A 738 -30.31 4.42 39.61
CA ALA A 738 -30.01 5.12 38.36
C ALA A 738 -29.36 4.17 37.34
N GLY A 739 -29.57 4.45 36.05
CA GLY A 739 -28.91 3.71 34.97
C GLY A 739 -27.38 3.91 34.98
N GLY A 740 -26.66 2.99 34.35
CA GLY A 740 -25.22 3.14 34.12
C GLY A 740 -24.93 4.25 33.10
N SER A 741 -23.80 4.95 33.26
CA SER A 741 -23.32 5.92 32.27
C SER A 741 -22.68 5.22 31.07
N GLY A 742 -22.78 5.83 29.89
CA GLY A 742 -22.13 5.36 28.67
C GLY A 742 -20.62 5.55 28.69
N GLY A 743 -19.89 4.67 27.99
CA GLY A 743 -18.45 4.79 27.77
C GLY A 743 -18.06 5.89 26.79
N THR A 744 -16.83 6.38 26.92
CA THR A 744 -16.19 7.33 26.01
C THR A 744 -15.73 6.64 24.73
N SER A 745 -15.94 7.29 23.58
CA SER A 745 -15.34 6.89 22.29
C SER A 745 -14.19 7.82 21.92
N SER A 746 -13.20 7.35 21.15
CA SER A 746 -12.09 8.18 20.67
C SER A 746 -11.47 7.67 19.36
N PHE A 747 -10.84 8.59 18.64
CA PHE A 747 -9.93 8.28 17.53
C PHE A 747 -8.52 8.74 17.92
N GLY A 748 -7.71 7.79 18.38
CA GLY A 748 -6.40 8.02 18.97
C GLY A 748 -6.44 9.03 20.12
N ALA A 749 -5.42 9.89 20.17
CA ALA A 749 -5.37 11.08 21.01
C ALA A 749 -5.92 12.34 20.31
N TYR A 750 -6.45 12.23 19.08
CA TYR A 750 -6.79 13.37 18.25
C TYR A 750 -8.13 14.02 18.63
N LEU A 751 -9.15 13.19 18.88
CA LEU A 751 -10.46 13.62 19.33
C LEU A 751 -11.20 12.49 20.06
N SER A 752 -12.04 12.87 21.02
CA SER A 752 -12.85 11.96 21.83
C SER A 752 -14.22 12.54 22.12
N ALA A 753 -15.15 11.68 22.53
CA ALA A 753 -16.47 12.09 22.98
C ALA A 753 -16.91 11.23 24.17
N THR A 754 -17.18 11.87 25.31
CA THR A 754 -17.61 11.16 26.51
C THR A 754 -19.02 10.60 26.34
N GLY A 755 -19.32 9.52 27.05
CA GLY A 755 -20.68 8.98 27.08
C GLY A 755 -21.64 9.83 27.91
N GLY A 756 -22.94 9.63 27.69
CA GLY A 756 -24.01 10.24 28.47
C GLY A 756 -24.16 9.61 29.86
N VAL A 757 -24.58 10.40 30.83
CA VAL A 757 -24.83 9.95 32.21
C VAL A 757 -26.15 9.17 32.26
N GLY A 758 -26.23 8.14 33.09
CA GLY A 758 -27.48 7.40 33.27
C GLY A 758 -28.58 8.22 33.96
N GLY A 759 -29.85 7.88 33.68
CA GLY A 759 -31.02 8.56 34.24
C GLY A 759 -31.33 8.12 35.67
N GLY A 760 -31.83 9.04 36.50
CA GLY A 760 -32.18 8.77 37.89
C GLY A 760 -33.29 7.72 38.08
N GLY A 761 -33.11 6.88 39.09
CA GLY A 761 -34.18 6.07 39.68
C GLY A 761 -34.96 6.90 40.69
N ASN A 762 -36.30 6.75 40.71
CA ASN A 762 -37.16 7.58 41.55
C ASN A 762 -37.66 6.80 42.78
N SER A 763 -37.32 7.30 43.97
CA SER A 763 -37.81 6.78 45.26
C SER A 763 -38.68 7.79 46.02
N THR A 764 -38.59 9.09 45.70
CA THR A 764 -39.30 10.18 46.39
C THR A 764 -39.23 11.48 45.57
N VAL A 765 -40.19 11.66 44.64
CA VAL A 765 -40.63 12.91 43.97
C VAL A 765 -39.62 13.86 43.29
N GLY A 766 -38.30 13.64 43.38
CA GLY A 766 -37.27 14.40 42.66
C GLY A 766 -36.48 13.52 41.70
N ASN A 767 -36.48 13.85 40.40
CA ASN A 767 -35.82 13.05 39.37
C ASN A 767 -34.87 13.90 38.51
N ALA A 768 -33.59 13.53 38.48
CA ALA A 768 -32.59 14.16 37.63
C ALA A 768 -32.42 13.34 36.33
N PRO A 769 -32.67 13.92 35.14
CA PRO A 769 -32.37 13.25 33.89
C PRO A 769 -30.88 13.03 33.69
N GLY A 770 -30.53 12.01 32.90
CA GLY A 770 -29.15 11.76 32.53
C GLY A 770 -28.57 12.93 31.71
N ASN A 771 -27.51 13.56 32.21
CA ASN A 771 -26.82 14.62 31.48
C ASN A 771 -26.12 14.08 30.23
N SER A 772 -26.02 14.92 29.20
CA SER A 772 -25.36 14.54 27.95
C SER A 772 -23.84 14.41 28.10
N GLY A 773 -23.24 13.54 27.29
CA GLY A 773 -21.80 13.53 27.07
C GLY A 773 -21.32 14.80 26.34
N ARG A 774 -20.00 14.93 26.13
CA ARG A 774 -19.38 16.08 25.45
C ARG A 774 -18.26 15.62 24.52
N GLY A 775 -18.17 16.22 23.33
CA GLY A 775 -17.00 16.12 22.45
C GLY A 775 -15.80 16.91 22.98
N ASN A 776 -14.59 16.46 22.63
CA ASN A 776 -13.32 17.10 22.97
C ASN A 776 -12.26 16.86 21.87
N GLY A 777 -11.46 17.88 21.56
CA GLY A 777 -10.35 17.80 20.59
C GLY A 777 -10.72 17.99 19.11
N GLY A 778 -12.02 17.95 18.78
CA GLY A 778 -12.52 18.20 17.43
C GLY A 778 -12.58 19.69 17.06
N ASP A 779 -12.70 19.98 15.76
CA ASP A 779 -13.00 21.33 15.24
C ASP A 779 -14.47 21.69 15.52
N TYR A 780 -15.36 20.68 15.57
CA TYR A 780 -16.73 20.77 16.05
C TYR A 780 -16.92 19.82 17.24
N ASN A 781 -17.38 20.35 18.37
CA ASN A 781 -17.69 19.57 19.58
C ASN A 781 -19.10 19.90 20.06
N SER A 782 -19.92 18.87 20.25
CA SER A 782 -21.34 18.97 20.56
C SER A 782 -21.79 17.79 21.42
N ALA A 783 -23.10 17.66 21.61
CA ALA A 783 -23.73 16.58 22.38
C ALA A 783 -25.07 16.17 21.77
N LEU A 784 -25.44 14.90 21.91
CA LEU A 784 -26.72 14.37 21.45
C LEU A 784 -27.93 14.80 22.29
N GLY A 785 -27.71 15.51 23.40
CA GLY A 785 -28.76 16.04 24.27
C GLY A 785 -28.94 15.26 25.57
N VAL A 786 -29.55 15.93 26.56
CA VAL A 786 -29.88 15.35 27.87
C VAL A 786 -31.05 14.37 27.75
N GLY A 787 -31.16 13.44 28.70
CA GLY A 787 -32.39 12.66 28.89
C GLY A 787 -33.55 13.55 29.35
N ALA A 788 -34.77 13.01 29.32
CA ALA A 788 -35.95 13.65 29.88
C ALA A 788 -36.26 13.11 31.28
N PRO A 789 -36.84 13.93 32.17
CA PRO A 789 -37.48 13.45 33.39
C PRO A 789 -38.74 12.63 33.05
N ASN A 790 -39.30 11.94 34.04
CA ASN A 790 -40.56 11.22 33.90
C ASN A 790 -41.77 12.18 33.84
N TYR A 791 -42.86 11.75 33.19
CA TYR A 791 -44.14 12.46 33.18
C TYR A 791 -45.21 11.59 33.83
N GLY A 792 -45.44 11.80 35.14
CA GLY A 792 -46.26 10.90 35.95
C GLY A 792 -45.67 9.49 35.95
N MET A 793 -46.52 8.49 35.70
CA MET A 793 -46.14 7.07 35.60
C MET A 793 -45.28 6.74 34.36
N ASN A 794 -45.27 7.58 33.32
CA ASN A 794 -44.49 7.31 32.11
C ASN A 794 -43.00 7.62 32.32
N GLY A 795 -42.12 6.68 31.97
CA GLY A 795 -40.67 6.84 32.06
C GLY A 795 -40.15 7.85 31.03
N GLY A 796 -39.18 8.67 31.43
CA GLY A 796 -38.61 9.73 30.57
C GLY A 796 -37.89 9.17 29.34
N SER A 797 -37.98 9.85 28.20
CA SER A 797 -37.17 9.51 27.01
C SER A 797 -35.67 9.67 27.29
N GLY A 798 -34.84 8.80 26.72
CA GLY A 798 -33.40 9.02 26.67
C GLY A 798 -33.02 10.17 25.73
N GLY A 799 -31.83 10.73 25.90
CA GLY A 799 -31.30 11.80 25.05
C GLY A 799 -30.73 11.26 23.75
N GLY A 800 -30.84 12.02 22.66
CA GLY A 800 -30.32 11.64 21.34
C GLY A 800 -31.31 10.88 20.44
N PRO A 801 -30.81 10.25 19.36
CA PRO A 801 -31.65 9.67 18.31
C PRO A 801 -32.33 8.37 18.76
N GLY A 802 -33.67 8.34 18.68
CA GLY A 802 -34.47 7.13 18.78
C GLY A 802 -35.22 6.78 20.09
N PRO A 803 -34.88 7.24 21.32
CA PRO A 803 -35.53 6.71 22.52
C PRO A 803 -36.83 7.48 22.81
N ARG A 804 -37.97 6.81 22.65
CA ARG A 804 -39.26 7.35 23.14
C ARG A 804 -39.45 7.03 24.63
N ALA A 805 -40.11 7.94 25.33
CA ALA A 805 -40.61 7.72 26.68
C ALA A 805 -41.43 6.42 26.75
N THR A 806 -41.18 5.57 27.75
CA THR A 806 -41.98 4.36 27.94
C THR A 806 -43.36 4.73 28.48
N GLN A 807 -44.39 4.29 27.75
CA GLN A 807 -45.80 4.48 28.11
C GLN A 807 -46.41 3.12 28.43
N SER A 808 -47.27 3.06 29.46
CA SER A 808 -47.81 1.82 30.04
C SER A 808 -46.77 0.97 30.78
N ALA A 809 -47.24 -0.08 31.47
CA ALA A 809 -46.51 -0.88 32.45
C ALA A 809 -45.49 -1.86 31.85
N VAL A 810 -44.49 -1.33 31.15
CA VAL A 810 -43.40 -2.10 30.51
C VAL A 810 -42.03 -1.53 30.87
N ALA A 811 -40.98 -2.28 30.52
CA ALA A 811 -39.58 -1.89 30.70
C ALA A 811 -39.20 -0.64 29.86
N GLY A 812 -38.10 -0.01 30.23
CA GLY A 812 -37.53 1.10 29.47
C GLY A 812 -37.08 0.66 28.09
N ASN A 813 -37.39 1.46 27.06
CA ASN A 813 -36.93 1.24 25.70
C ASN A 813 -35.41 1.38 25.61
N MET A 814 -34.75 0.41 25.01
CA MET A 814 -33.34 0.52 24.63
C MET A 814 -33.17 1.60 23.55
N ALA A 815 -32.03 2.28 23.56
CA ALA A 815 -31.69 3.21 22.49
C ALA A 815 -31.47 2.50 21.15
N LEU A 816 -31.91 3.12 20.06
CA LEU A 816 -31.92 2.51 18.73
C LEU A 816 -30.62 2.78 17.94
N ASP A 817 -30.06 3.98 18.06
CA ASP A 817 -28.91 4.44 17.27
C ASP A 817 -27.70 4.83 18.14
N SER A 818 -26.50 4.77 17.55
CA SER A 818 -25.23 4.98 18.25
C SER A 818 -25.21 6.28 19.06
N GLY A 819 -24.88 6.17 20.35
CA GLY A 819 -24.82 7.28 21.29
C GLY A 819 -26.17 7.73 21.86
N GLY A 820 -27.31 7.17 21.45
CA GLY A 820 -28.60 7.42 22.09
C GLY A 820 -28.67 6.85 23.51
N GLY A 821 -29.25 7.60 24.46
CA GLY A 821 -29.51 7.15 25.83
C GLY A 821 -30.75 6.26 25.93
N GLY A 822 -30.76 5.30 26.86
CA GLY A 822 -31.93 4.45 27.10
C GLY A 822 -33.06 5.23 27.79
N SER A 823 -34.32 4.86 27.53
CA SER A 823 -35.45 5.49 28.23
C SER A 823 -35.56 5.00 29.67
N GLY A 824 -36.09 5.86 30.54
CA GLY A 824 -36.65 5.43 31.80
C GLY A 824 -37.84 4.50 31.57
N ALA A 825 -38.15 3.73 32.60
CA ALA A 825 -39.22 2.75 32.64
C ALA A 825 -40.43 3.23 33.46
N TYR A 826 -41.52 2.46 33.33
CA TYR A 826 -42.68 2.56 34.22
C TYR A 826 -42.31 2.16 35.67
N PRO A 827 -43.01 2.65 36.71
CA PRO A 827 -42.80 2.25 38.09
C PRO A 827 -42.64 0.73 38.29
N GLY A 828 -41.56 0.32 38.96
CA GLY A 828 -41.20 -1.07 39.23
C GLY A 828 -40.64 -1.88 38.06
N GLN A 829 -40.44 -1.27 36.88
CA GLN A 829 -39.89 -1.95 35.70
C GLN A 829 -38.43 -1.53 35.44
N PRO A 830 -37.58 -2.41 34.86
CA PRO A 830 -36.18 -2.10 34.60
C PRO A 830 -36.02 -1.05 33.49
N GLY A 831 -35.05 -0.16 33.65
CA GLY A 831 -34.70 0.88 32.68
C GLY A 831 -34.13 0.33 31.37
N GLY A 832 -34.22 1.13 30.30
CA GLY A 832 -33.65 0.77 29.00
C GLY A 832 -32.14 1.03 28.97
N SER A 833 -31.38 0.18 28.28
CA SER A 833 -29.94 0.42 28.08
C SER A 833 -29.69 1.47 26.99
N GLY A 834 -28.65 2.29 27.18
CA GLY A 834 -28.12 3.18 26.15
C GLY A 834 -27.38 2.42 25.06
N ALA A 835 -27.22 3.05 23.90
CA ALA A 835 -26.52 2.49 22.75
C ALA A 835 -25.01 2.72 22.86
N ALA A 836 -24.22 1.80 22.28
CA ALA A 836 -22.79 2.00 22.09
C ALA A 836 -22.50 3.24 21.24
N GLY A 837 -21.30 3.81 21.39
CA GLY A 837 -20.86 4.94 20.57
C GLY A 837 -20.60 4.54 19.10
N CYS A 838 -19.97 5.43 18.34
CA CYS A 838 -19.39 5.07 17.06
C CYS A 838 -18.20 5.95 16.68
N VAL A 839 -17.37 5.46 15.76
CA VAL A 839 -16.32 6.24 15.09
C VAL A 839 -16.43 6.00 13.59
N ILE A 840 -16.46 7.07 12.79
CA ILE A 840 -16.52 7.04 11.32
C ILE A 840 -15.31 7.79 10.78
N ILE A 841 -14.61 7.19 9.83
CA ILE A 841 -13.38 7.68 9.22
C ILE A 841 -13.61 7.72 7.70
N GLN A 842 -13.31 8.85 7.06
CA GLN A 842 -13.49 9.08 5.62
C GLN A 842 -12.19 9.70 5.06
N TRP A 843 -11.69 9.22 3.91
CA TRP A 843 -10.36 9.55 3.39
C TRP A 843 -10.27 9.50 1.87
#